data_AF-A0A4X1VD97-F1
#
_entry.id   AF-A0A4X1VD97-F1
#
_cell.length_a   1.000
_cell.length_b   1.000
_cell.length_c   1.000
_cell.angle_alpha   90.00
_cell.angle_beta   90.00
_cell.angle_gamma   90.00
#
_symmetry.space_group_name_H-M   'P 1'
#
loop_
_entity.id
_entity.type
_entity.pdbx_description
1 polymer ?
#
loop_
_entity_poly.entity_id
_entity_poly.type
_entity_poly.pdbx_seq_one_letter_code
_entity_poly.pdbx_strand_id
1 'polypeptide(L)'
;GLLLRPSGSLIASTQDKPNQQDVVFFEKNGLLHGHFTLPFLKDEVKVNDLLWNADSAVLAVWLEDLQTEEKSTLKSYVQLWTVGNYHWYLKQSLPFSSCGKSKIVSLMWDPVAPYRLHVLCQGWHYLYYDWHWTTDRSLGDNLSDMANVAVVDGNRVLVTVFQQSVVPPPMCTYRLLLPHPVNQVMFSAHPTESNNLAVLDASNQISVYKCGDSPSVDPTVKLGAVGGNGFKISLRTPHLEKRYKIQLENSEEEEVNPLTLSLLTWVQEDIFLAVSHSHSSPQSVLHHLTVAPSETDDELGQLNVSSSVTVDGIIISLCCNSKSKSVALQMAGGQILKYLWESPSPAVEPWKNPGGFPVRFPYPCTQMELAMIGGEECVLGLTDRCRFFINDTEVASNVTSFAVYDEFLLLTTHSHTCLCFCLREASLKTLQAGLSSSHVPNGESLRKVERGSRIVTVVPQDTKLILQMPRGNLEVVHHRALVLAQIRKWLDKLMFKEAFECMRKLRINLNLIHDHNPKVFLENVDTFIRQIDSVNHINLFFTELKEEDVTKTMYPPPSTPTVQPSSDPDGKKVDLICNAMRAAMENINPHKYCLSILTSHVKKTTPELETVLQKVHELQGNAALVPDAVSAEEALKYLLLLVDVNELYDHSLGTYNFDLVLMVAEKSQKDPKEYLPFLNTLKKMETNYQRFTIDKYLKRYEKAIGHLSKCGPEYFPECLNLIKDKNLYNKALELYPPDSQQYKDISIAYGEHLLQEHLHEPAGLVFARCGAHEKALSAFLACGNWRQALCVAAQLELNKDQLASLGRTLAGKLVEQRKYSDAAAVLEQYAQDYEEAVLLLLEGAAWEEALRLVHKYNRPDIIETNVKPSILEAQKNYMAFLDSQSSIFSRHKNRLLVVRELKEQAQQVNLDDEAPHGQESDLFSETSSVMSGSDMSGRYSHSNSRISARSSKNRRKAERKKHSLKEGSPLEDLALLEALSEVVQSTEQLKDEISHILKMLFLFGFDEQGRELQKTFEDTLQLMERSIPEIWTLTPQQSSATPVLGPNSTANSIMASYQQQKTSVPVLDADLFIPPKINRRTQWKLSLLE
;
A
#
# COMPACT_ATOMS: atom_id res chain seq x y z
N GLY A 1 -54.18 -2.71 -28.53
CA GLY A 1 -54.16 -3.93 -27.70
C GLY A 1 -54.25 -3.57 -26.23
N LEU A 2 -54.44 -4.54 -25.33
CA LEU A 2 -54.45 -4.33 -23.88
C LEU A 2 -53.60 -5.44 -23.24
N LEU A 3 -52.49 -5.07 -22.60
CA LEU A 3 -51.41 -5.98 -22.26
C LEU A 3 -50.86 -5.72 -20.85
N LEU A 4 -50.72 -6.74 -20.02
CA LEU A 4 -50.07 -6.62 -18.71
C LEU A 4 -48.54 -6.82 -18.83
N ARG A 5 -47.75 -5.93 -18.23
CA ARG A 5 -46.31 -6.12 -18.04
C ARG A 5 -46.08 -7.31 -17.09
N PRO A 6 -45.26 -8.33 -17.41
CA PRO A 6 -45.15 -9.54 -16.60
C PRO A 6 -44.79 -9.34 -15.13
N SER A 7 -44.00 -8.31 -14.80
CA SER A 7 -43.72 -7.87 -13.41
C SER A 7 -44.95 -7.36 -12.64
N GLY A 8 -46.10 -7.22 -13.31
CA GLY A 8 -47.38 -6.81 -12.76
C GLY A 8 -47.53 -5.30 -12.51
N SER A 9 -46.54 -4.47 -12.84
CA SER A 9 -46.55 -3.05 -12.46
C SER A 9 -47.45 -2.16 -13.34
N LEU A 10 -47.52 -2.45 -14.64
CA LEU A 10 -48.16 -1.60 -15.65
C LEU A 10 -49.00 -2.41 -16.64
N ILE A 11 -50.13 -1.83 -17.06
CA ILE A 11 -50.97 -2.31 -18.17
C ILE A 11 -50.76 -1.37 -19.35
N ALA A 12 -50.18 -1.86 -20.44
CA ALA A 12 -49.98 -1.11 -21.67
C ALA A 12 -51.23 -1.15 -22.56
N SER A 13 -51.55 -0.01 -23.18
CA SER A 13 -52.60 0.15 -24.17
C SER A 13 -52.21 1.24 -25.19
N THR A 14 -53.03 1.44 -26.21
CA THR A 14 -52.87 2.50 -27.22
C THR A 14 -53.93 3.58 -27.02
N GLN A 15 -53.56 4.85 -27.18
CA GLN A 15 -54.48 6.00 -27.16
C GLN A 15 -54.27 6.85 -28.41
N ASP A 16 -55.33 7.00 -29.21
CA ASP A 16 -55.36 7.95 -30.31
C ASP A 16 -55.72 9.35 -29.77
N LYS A 17 -54.83 10.33 -30.01
CA LYS A 17 -55.04 11.75 -29.72
C LYS A 17 -55.28 12.51 -31.04
N PRO A 18 -55.75 13.76 -31.02
CA PRO A 18 -56.11 14.49 -32.24
C PRO A 18 -55.01 14.60 -33.31
N ASN A 19 -53.73 14.65 -32.90
CA ASN A 19 -52.58 14.87 -33.79
C ASN A 19 -51.49 13.77 -33.68
N GLN A 20 -51.63 12.78 -32.79
CA GLN A 20 -50.58 11.80 -32.49
C GLN A 20 -51.19 10.50 -31.95
N GLN A 21 -50.42 9.40 -32.01
CA GLN A 21 -50.78 8.12 -31.40
C GLN A 21 -49.79 7.77 -30.28
N ASP A 22 -50.31 7.47 -29.10
CA ASP A 22 -49.51 7.20 -27.91
C ASP A 22 -49.68 5.76 -27.42
N VAL A 23 -48.60 5.18 -26.88
CA VAL A 23 -48.66 4.02 -25.99
C VAL A 23 -48.82 4.55 -24.57
N VAL A 24 -49.93 4.20 -23.93
CA VAL A 24 -50.32 4.64 -22.58
C VAL A 24 -50.22 3.49 -21.59
N PHE A 25 -49.89 3.81 -20.33
CA PHE A 25 -49.78 2.81 -19.27
C PHE A 25 -50.77 3.09 -18.15
N PHE A 26 -51.33 2.05 -17.56
CA PHE A 26 -52.21 2.13 -16.40
C PHE A 26 -51.68 1.28 -15.25
N GLU A 27 -51.93 1.70 -14.02
CA GLU A 27 -51.80 0.88 -12.83
C GLU A 27 -52.98 -0.11 -12.69
N LYS A 28 -52.85 -1.13 -11.83
CA LYS A 28 -53.93 -2.10 -11.54
C LYS A 28 -55.22 -1.47 -10.99
N ASN A 29 -55.14 -0.26 -10.45
CA ASN A 29 -56.29 0.53 -9.98
C ASN A 29 -57.04 1.28 -11.11
N GLY A 30 -56.56 1.19 -12.36
CA GLY A 30 -57.13 1.88 -13.52
C GLY A 30 -56.66 3.33 -13.72
N LEU A 31 -55.75 3.84 -12.89
CA LEU A 31 -55.18 5.17 -13.05
C LEU A 31 -54.09 5.18 -14.13
N LEU A 32 -54.05 6.26 -14.92
CA LEU A 32 -53.03 6.49 -15.96
C LEU A 32 -51.66 6.77 -15.31
N HIS A 33 -50.65 5.98 -15.67
CA HIS A 33 -49.28 6.05 -15.13
C HIS A 33 -48.26 6.21 -16.28
N GLY A 34 -48.28 7.37 -16.93
CA GLY A 34 -47.34 7.71 -18.00
C GLY A 34 -47.71 7.21 -19.39
N HIS A 35 -46.96 7.67 -20.39
CA HIS A 35 -47.13 7.36 -21.81
C HIS A 35 -45.85 7.67 -22.61
N PHE A 36 -45.77 7.20 -23.84
CA PHE A 36 -44.86 7.71 -24.87
C PHE A 36 -45.57 7.82 -26.22
N THR A 37 -45.08 8.70 -27.10
CA THR A 37 -45.65 8.93 -28.43
C THR A 37 -44.90 8.12 -29.48
N LEU A 38 -45.64 7.47 -30.38
CA LEU A 38 -45.06 6.74 -31.51
C LEU A 38 -44.49 7.74 -32.54
N PRO A 39 -43.38 7.39 -33.24
CA PRO A 39 -42.67 8.32 -34.14
C PRO A 39 -43.34 8.43 -35.52
N PHE A 40 -44.67 8.56 -35.55
CA PHE A 40 -45.51 8.65 -36.74
C PHE A 40 -46.55 9.74 -36.56
N LEU A 41 -46.99 10.36 -37.65
CA LEU A 41 -48.18 11.22 -37.62
C LEU A 41 -49.44 10.35 -37.42
N LYS A 42 -50.51 10.99 -36.97
CA LYS A 42 -51.81 10.32 -36.82
C LYS A 42 -52.27 9.75 -38.18
N ASP A 43 -52.86 8.57 -38.15
CA ASP A 43 -53.41 7.85 -39.30
C ASP A 43 -52.36 7.40 -40.36
N GLU A 44 -51.05 7.51 -40.08
CA GLU A 44 -49.99 6.92 -40.94
C GLU A 44 -49.81 5.41 -40.73
N VAL A 45 -50.01 4.93 -39.50
CA VAL A 45 -49.77 3.54 -39.10
C VAL A 45 -50.90 3.02 -38.20
N LYS A 46 -51.07 1.70 -38.23
CA LYS A 46 -51.95 0.95 -37.34
C LYS A 46 -51.11 0.13 -36.36
N VAL A 47 -51.42 0.22 -35.06
CA VAL A 47 -50.85 -0.71 -34.07
C VAL A 47 -51.58 -2.06 -34.16
N ASN A 48 -50.87 -3.09 -34.60
CA ASN A 48 -51.38 -4.45 -34.67
C ASN A 48 -51.29 -5.14 -33.30
N ASP A 49 -50.15 -5.06 -32.60
CA ASP A 49 -50.01 -5.65 -31.28
C ASP A 49 -48.95 -4.96 -30.38
N LEU A 50 -49.02 -5.24 -29.08
CA LEU A 50 -48.05 -4.85 -28.05
C LEU A 50 -47.58 -6.13 -27.34
N LEU A 51 -46.27 -6.32 -27.17
CA LEU A 51 -45.70 -7.55 -26.60
C LEU A 51 -44.56 -7.25 -25.63
N TRP A 52 -44.74 -7.55 -24.34
CA TRP A 52 -43.68 -7.50 -23.34
C TRP A 52 -42.85 -8.77 -23.36
N ASN A 53 -41.54 -8.62 -23.22
CA ASN A 53 -40.63 -9.75 -23.02
C ASN A 53 -40.74 -10.34 -21.59
N ALA A 54 -40.21 -11.56 -21.40
CA ALA A 54 -40.44 -12.34 -20.17
C ALA A 54 -39.95 -11.65 -18.88
N ASP A 55 -38.83 -10.92 -18.91
CA ASP A 55 -38.28 -10.20 -17.74
C ASP A 55 -38.82 -8.77 -17.58
N SER A 56 -39.73 -8.34 -18.46
CA SER A 56 -40.32 -6.99 -18.49
C SER A 56 -39.36 -5.83 -18.79
N ALA A 57 -38.17 -6.09 -19.36
CA ALA A 57 -37.21 -5.05 -19.77
C ALA A 57 -37.55 -4.37 -21.11
N VAL A 58 -38.16 -5.10 -22.05
CA VAL A 58 -38.39 -4.66 -23.45
C VAL A 58 -39.86 -4.80 -23.83
N LEU A 59 -40.42 -3.73 -24.41
CA LEU A 59 -41.74 -3.70 -25.04
C LEU A 59 -41.57 -3.68 -26.56
N ALA A 60 -41.97 -4.76 -27.23
CA ALA A 60 -42.13 -4.76 -28.67
C ALA A 60 -43.48 -4.15 -29.06
N VAL A 61 -43.48 -3.32 -30.10
CA VAL A 61 -44.66 -2.71 -30.71
C VAL A 61 -44.70 -3.12 -32.18
N TRP A 62 -45.78 -3.78 -32.61
CA TRP A 62 -45.99 -4.19 -33.99
C TRP A 62 -46.92 -3.21 -34.70
N LEU A 63 -46.42 -2.60 -35.78
CA LEU A 63 -47.09 -1.57 -36.57
C LEU A 63 -47.22 -2.00 -38.04
N GLU A 64 -48.18 -1.45 -38.76
CA GLU A 64 -48.37 -1.63 -40.22
C GLU A 64 -48.77 -0.29 -40.85
N ASP A 65 -48.12 0.11 -41.95
CA ASP A 65 -48.46 1.32 -42.70
C ASP A 65 -49.93 1.29 -43.17
N LEU A 66 -50.63 2.40 -42.99
CA LEU A 66 -51.96 2.63 -43.56
C LEU A 66 -51.82 3.15 -45.01
N GLN A 67 -52.72 2.68 -45.89
CA GLN A 67 -52.71 3.08 -47.30
C GLN A 67 -52.95 4.59 -47.46
N THR A 68 -52.00 5.25 -48.10
CA THR A 68 -52.03 6.67 -48.49
C THR A 68 -51.66 6.78 -49.97
N GLU A 69 -52.23 7.74 -50.70
CA GLU A 69 -52.05 7.87 -52.16
C GLU A 69 -50.57 8.06 -52.59
N GLU A 70 -49.70 8.46 -51.67
CA GLU A 70 -48.27 8.73 -51.90
C GLU A 70 -47.34 7.52 -51.61
N LYS A 71 -47.79 6.49 -50.88
CA LYS A 71 -46.94 5.35 -50.46
C LYS A 71 -47.09 4.14 -51.40
N SER A 72 -46.14 3.96 -52.31
CA SER A 72 -46.11 2.83 -53.26
C SER A 72 -45.75 1.47 -52.64
N THR A 73 -45.07 1.45 -51.50
CA THR A 73 -44.71 0.23 -50.76
C THR A 73 -45.12 0.37 -49.29
N LEU A 74 -46.01 -0.51 -48.83
CA LEU A 74 -46.42 -0.58 -47.43
C LEU A 74 -45.41 -1.41 -46.64
N LYS A 75 -45.05 -0.95 -45.44
CA LYS A 75 -44.16 -1.68 -44.53
C LYS A 75 -44.85 -2.01 -43.22
N SER A 76 -44.33 -3.02 -42.54
CA SER A 76 -44.71 -3.41 -41.18
C SER A 76 -43.49 -3.28 -40.29
N TYR A 77 -43.63 -2.56 -39.18
CA TYR A 77 -42.51 -2.23 -38.30
C TYR A 77 -42.61 -3.03 -37.01
N VAL A 78 -41.50 -3.64 -36.60
CA VAL A 78 -41.33 -4.15 -35.23
C VAL A 78 -40.37 -3.20 -34.52
N GLN A 79 -40.90 -2.46 -33.55
CA GLN A 79 -40.14 -1.50 -32.76
C GLN A 79 -39.88 -2.01 -31.35
N LEU A 80 -38.64 -1.93 -30.88
CA LEU A 80 -38.25 -2.34 -29.53
C LEU A 80 -38.04 -1.12 -28.64
N TRP A 81 -38.90 -0.98 -27.64
CA TRP A 81 -38.94 0.12 -26.70
C TRP A 81 -38.45 -0.32 -25.31
N THR A 82 -37.68 0.55 -24.68
CA THR A 82 -37.09 0.31 -23.34
C THR A 82 -37.25 1.55 -22.48
N VAL A 83 -37.29 1.40 -21.15
CA VAL A 83 -37.52 2.52 -20.23
C VAL A 83 -36.39 2.66 -19.20
N GLY A 84 -35.88 3.88 -19.01
CA GLY A 84 -34.84 4.22 -18.04
C GLY A 84 -34.88 5.69 -17.65
N ASN A 85 -34.68 6.01 -16.36
CA ASN A 85 -34.89 7.37 -15.81
C ASN A 85 -36.27 7.97 -16.20
N TYR A 86 -37.32 7.15 -16.23
CA TYR A 86 -38.69 7.48 -16.69
C TYR A 86 -38.81 7.95 -18.16
N HIS A 87 -37.73 7.89 -18.95
CA HIS A 87 -37.77 8.14 -20.40
C HIS A 87 -37.87 6.82 -21.17
N TRP A 88 -38.64 6.84 -22.25
CA TRP A 88 -38.80 5.71 -23.17
C TRP A 88 -37.91 5.90 -24.39
N TYR A 89 -37.01 4.94 -24.60
CA TYR A 89 -36.07 4.92 -25.72
C TYR A 89 -36.53 3.89 -26.75
N LEU A 90 -36.69 4.32 -28.01
CA LEU A 90 -36.77 3.41 -29.15
C LEU A 90 -35.36 2.93 -29.47
N LYS A 91 -35.08 1.63 -29.27
CA LYS A 91 -33.74 1.05 -29.42
C LYS A 91 -33.48 0.39 -30.77
N GLN A 92 -34.53 -0.17 -31.38
CA GLN A 92 -34.47 -0.87 -32.65
C GLN A 92 -35.78 -0.65 -33.41
N SER A 93 -35.69 -0.50 -34.72
CA SER A 93 -36.84 -0.44 -35.62
C SER A 93 -36.58 -1.32 -36.83
N LEU A 94 -37.38 -2.37 -36.99
CA LEU A 94 -37.22 -3.39 -38.01
C LEU A 94 -38.32 -3.26 -39.08
N PRO A 95 -38.02 -2.72 -40.28
CA PRO A 95 -39.00 -2.56 -41.35
C PRO A 95 -39.10 -3.82 -42.23
N PHE A 96 -40.17 -4.58 -42.07
CA PHE A 96 -40.55 -5.68 -42.95
C PHE A 96 -41.42 -5.16 -44.11
N SER A 97 -41.39 -5.80 -45.27
CA SER A 97 -42.37 -5.53 -46.33
C SER A 97 -43.75 -6.05 -45.92
N SER A 98 -44.82 -5.26 -46.12
CA SER A 98 -46.20 -5.72 -45.88
C SER A 98 -46.76 -6.61 -46.99
N CYS A 99 -45.96 -6.97 -47.99
CA CYS A 99 -46.31 -7.89 -49.07
C CYS A 99 -45.21 -8.95 -49.30
N GLY A 100 -45.56 -10.03 -50.01
CA GLY A 100 -44.62 -11.12 -50.33
C GLY A 100 -44.29 -12.03 -49.12
N LYS A 101 -43.11 -12.67 -49.17
CA LYS A 101 -42.62 -13.62 -48.15
C LYS A 101 -42.31 -12.97 -46.80
N SER A 102 -42.10 -11.65 -46.79
CA SER A 102 -41.60 -10.88 -45.64
C SER A 102 -42.73 -10.34 -44.74
N LYS A 103 -43.99 -10.47 -45.16
CA LYS A 103 -45.13 -10.02 -44.36
C LYS A 103 -45.22 -10.80 -43.05
N ILE A 104 -45.18 -10.10 -41.92
CA ILE A 104 -45.34 -10.72 -40.59
C ILE A 104 -46.75 -11.30 -40.45
N VAL A 105 -46.82 -12.54 -39.96
CA VAL A 105 -48.04 -13.28 -39.60
C VAL A 105 -48.17 -13.41 -38.09
N SER A 106 -47.06 -13.61 -37.37
CA SER A 106 -47.04 -13.72 -35.91
C SER A 106 -45.71 -13.21 -35.34
N LEU A 107 -45.78 -12.64 -34.15
CA LEU A 107 -44.67 -12.07 -33.39
C LEU A 107 -44.78 -12.56 -31.94
N MET A 108 -43.69 -13.06 -31.34
CA MET A 108 -43.72 -13.64 -29.99
C MET A 108 -42.36 -13.56 -29.31
N TRP A 109 -42.32 -13.22 -28.02
CA TRP A 109 -41.12 -13.39 -27.20
C TRP A 109 -40.97 -14.84 -26.73
N ASP A 110 -39.74 -15.34 -26.66
CA ASP A 110 -39.43 -16.65 -26.07
C ASP A 110 -39.78 -16.63 -24.55
N PRO A 111 -40.51 -17.63 -24.03
CA PRO A 111 -40.91 -17.67 -22.61
C PRO A 111 -39.77 -18.03 -21.65
N VAL A 112 -38.63 -18.52 -22.15
CA VAL A 112 -37.47 -18.98 -21.37
C VAL A 112 -36.24 -18.09 -21.61
N ALA A 113 -36.04 -17.59 -22.83
CA ALA A 113 -34.94 -16.70 -23.21
C ALA A 113 -35.44 -15.24 -23.34
N PRO A 114 -35.34 -14.37 -22.31
CA PRO A 114 -36.07 -13.09 -22.28
C PRO A 114 -35.74 -12.09 -23.38
N TYR A 115 -34.65 -12.30 -24.12
CA TYR A 115 -34.20 -11.44 -25.20
C TYR A 115 -34.29 -12.10 -26.59
N ARG A 116 -34.94 -13.26 -26.71
CA ARG A 116 -35.22 -13.89 -28.00
C ARG A 116 -36.60 -13.50 -28.51
N LEU A 117 -36.64 -12.89 -29.70
CA LEU A 117 -37.86 -12.50 -30.39
C LEU A 117 -38.08 -13.38 -31.62
N HIS A 118 -39.19 -14.10 -31.67
CA HIS A 118 -39.60 -14.94 -32.79
C HIS A 118 -40.51 -14.16 -33.74
N VAL A 119 -40.22 -14.23 -35.04
CA VAL A 119 -41.04 -13.64 -36.12
C VAL A 119 -41.38 -14.73 -37.13
N LEU A 120 -42.67 -14.94 -37.36
CA LEU A 120 -43.16 -15.83 -38.40
C LEU A 120 -43.71 -14.97 -39.55
N CYS A 121 -43.11 -15.10 -40.72
CA CYS A 121 -43.52 -14.39 -41.94
C CYS A 121 -44.32 -15.31 -42.89
N GLN A 122 -45.00 -14.68 -43.85
CA GLN A 122 -45.88 -15.34 -44.80
C GLN A 122 -45.11 -16.37 -45.67
N GLY A 123 -45.67 -17.58 -45.79
CA GLY A 123 -45.00 -18.70 -46.45
C GLY A 123 -44.12 -19.54 -45.52
N TRP A 124 -44.35 -19.48 -44.21
CA TRP A 124 -43.64 -20.25 -43.18
C TRP A 124 -42.15 -19.91 -43.04
N HIS A 125 -41.74 -18.72 -43.48
CA HIS A 125 -40.39 -18.23 -43.22
C HIS A 125 -40.29 -17.81 -41.74
N TYR A 126 -39.42 -18.47 -40.99
CA TYR A 126 -39.24 -18.27 -39.56
C TYR A 126 -37.90 -17.59 -39.28
N LEU A 127 -37.96 -16.49 -38.54
CA LEU A 127 -36.82 -15.72 -38.07
C LEU A 127 -36.85 -15.69 -36.53
N TYR A 128 -35.68 -15.64 -35.92
CA TYR A 128 -35.56 -15.26 -34.52
C TYR A 128 -34.35 -14.35 -34.33
N TYR A 129 -34.48 -13.41 -33.38
CA TYR A 129 -33.46 -12.44 -33.05
C TYR A 129 -33.08 -12.59 -31.58
N ASP A 130 -31.80 -12.86 -31.31
CA ASP A 130 -31.24 -12.91 -29.95
C ASP A 130 -30.58 -11.57 -29.63
N TRP A 131 -31.19 -10.80 -28.71
CA TRP A 131 -30.71 -9.47 -28.32
C TRP A 131 -29.82 -9.54 -27.07
N HIS A 132 -28.87 -8.61 -26.97
CA HIS A 132 -28.10 -8.36 -25.76
C HIS A 132 -27.85 -6.85 -25.60
N TRP A 133 -27.49 -6.43 -24.39
CA TRP A 133 -27.16 -5.04 -24.11
C TRP A 133 -25.69 -4.76 -24.47
N THR A 134 -25.44 -3.64 -25.15
CA THR A 134 -24.10 -3.08 -25.41
C THR A 134 -23.98 -1.69 -24.81
N THR A 135 -22.76 -1.15 -24.76
CA THR A 135 -22.50 0.25 -24.39
C THR A 135 -21.45 0.78 -25.35
N ASP A 136 -21.93 1.48 -26.38
CA ASP A 136 -21.09 1.96 -27.47
C ASP A 136 -20.36 3.23 -27.01
N ARG A 137 -19.03 3.17 -27.02
CA ARG A 137 -18.12 4.18 -26.47
C ARG A 137 -16.84 4.31 -27.27
N SER A 138 -16.17 5.45 -27.16
CA SER A 138 -14.82 5.66 -27.69
C SER A 138 -13.80 4.78 -26.94
N LEU A 139 -12.81 4.25 -27.67
CA LEU A 139 -11.85 3.22 -27.20
C LEU A 139 -10.37 3.67 -27.29
N GLY A 140 -10.11 4.97 -27.37
CA GLY A 140 -8.77 5.55 -27.36
C GLY A 140 -8.17 5.64 -25.95
N ASP A 141 -6.84 5.60 -25.87
CA ASP A 141 -6.07 5.60 -24.63
C ASP A 141 -5.28 6.91 -24.38
N ASN A 142 -5.29 7.80 -25.37
CA ASN A 142 -4.52 9.04 -25.43
C ASN A 142 -5.34 10.27 -24.98
N LEU A 143 -4.71 11.45 -25.02
CA LEU A 143 -5.34 12.73 -24.65
C LEU A 143 -6.39 13.25 -25.66
N SER A 144 -6.50 12.66 -26.84
CA SER A 144 -7.52 13.06 -27.82
C SER A 144 -8.87 12.40 -27.56
N ASP A 145 -8.94 11.24 -26.90
CA ASP A 145 -10.22 10.59 -26.59
C ASP A 145 -10.99 11.36 -25.51
N MET A 146 -12.27 11.65 -25.78
CA MET A 146 -13.13 12.49 -24.94
C MET A 146 -14.12 11.68 -24.07
N ALA A 147 -13.92 10.37 -23.97
CA ALA A 147 -14.81 9.41 -23.29
C ALA A 147 -16.27 9.56 -23.76
N ASN A 148 -16.46 9.54 -25.08
CA ASN A 148 -17.78 9.64 -25.70
C ASN A 148 -18.56 8.34 -25.47
N VAL A 149 -19.82 8.47 -25.07
CA VAL A 149 -20.76 7.33 -24.98
C VAL A 149 -22.04 7.69 -25.70
N ALA A 150 -22.50 6.80 -26.58
CA ALA A 150 -23.65 6.99 -27.43
C ALA A 150 -24.86 6.17 -26.96
N VAL A 151 -26.06 6.74 -27.07
CA VAL A 151 -27.32 6.10 -26.69
C VAL A 151 -28.35 6.33 -27.80
N VAL A 152 -28.82 5.25 -28.41
CA VAL A 152 -29.90 5.28 -29.42
C VAL A 152 -31.24 5.68 -28.78
N ASP A 153 -31.96 6.61 -29.42
CA ASP A 153 -33.32 7.03 -29.11
C ASP A 153 -34.11 7.33 -30.41
N GLY A 154 -34.54 6.27 -31.10
CA GLY A 154 -35.22 6.36 -32.39
C GLY A 154 -34.32 6.95 -33.47
N ASN A 155 -34.74 8.05 -34.11
CA ASN A 155 -33.93 8.75 -35.11
C ASN A 155 -32.88 9.70 -34.50
N ARG A 156 -32.58 9.54 -33.21
CA ARG A 156 -31.60 10.34 -32.46
C ARG A 156 -30.51 9.45 -31.90
N VAL A 157 -29.28 9.92 -31.97
CA VAL A 157 -28.18 9.39 -31.16
C VAL A 157 -27.81 10.44 -30.13
N LEU A 158 -28.03 10.13 -28.86
CA LEU A 158 -27.72 10.98 -27.72
C LEU A 158 -26.27 10.69 -27.30
N VAL A 159 -25.38 11.68 -27.32
CA VAL A 159 -23.97 11.50 -26.98
C VAL A 159 -23.61 12.32 -25.74
N THR A 160 -22.95 11.67 -24.77
CA THR A 160 -22.40 12.31 -23.57
C THR A 160 -20.88 12.23 -23.59
N VAL A 161 -20.23 13.37 -23.38
CA VAL A 161 -18.78 13.56 -23.45
C VAL A 161 -18.20 13.58 -22.04
N PHE A 162 -17.85 12.42 -21.49
CA PHE A 162 -17.53 12.29 -20.05
C PHE A 162 -16.20 12.95 -19.64
N GLN A 163 -15.28 13.22 -20.58
CA GLN A 163 -14.10 14.05 -20.32
C GLN A 163 -14.50 15.45 -19.81
N GLN A 164 -15.54 16.03 -20.42
CA GLN A 164 -15.95 17.42 -20.20
C GLN A 164 -17.07 17.55 -19.16
N SER A 165 -18.10 16.70 -19.24
CA SER A 165 -19.32 16.86 -18.43
C SER A 165 -20.02 15.53 -18.18
N VAL A 166 -20.45 15.30 -16.94
CA VAL A 166 -21.23 14.12 -16.56
C VAL A 166 -22.72 14.47 -16.61
N VAL A 167 -23.29 14.43 -17.81
CA VAL A 167 -24.71 14.71 -18.04
C VAL A 167 -25.54 13.46 -17.73
N PRO A 168 -26.57 13.52 -16.85
CA PRO A 168 -27.38 12.36 -16.51
C PRO A 168 -28.43 12.04 -17.59
N PRO A 169 -28.63 10.77 -18.00
CA PRO A 169 -29.68 10.39 -18.95
C PRO A 169 -31.08 10.75 -18.41
N PRO A 170 -32.07 11.09 -19.26
CA PRO A 170 -32.05 11.11 -20.72
C PRO A 170 -31.35 12.34 -21.33
N MET A 171 -30.82 13.27 -20.53
CA MET A 171 -30.07 14.40 -21.06
C MET A 171 -28.71 13.93 -21.60
N CYS A 172 -28.18 14.68 -22.56
CA CYS A 172 -26.92 14.42 -23.23
C CYS A 172 -26.14 15.72 -23.47
N THR A 173 -24.88 15.59 -23.84
CA THR A 173 -24.01 16.72 -24.22
C THR A 173 -24.45 17.29 -25.57
N TYR A 174 -24.65 16.43 -26.57
CA TYR A 174 -25.27 16.76 -27.85
C TYR A 174 -26.06 15.55 -28.38
N ARG A 175 -26.92 15.79 -29.38
CA ARG A 175 -27.65 14.74 -30.10
C ARG A 175 -27.48 14.90 -31.60
N LEU A 176 -27.32 13.78 -32.29
CA LEU A 176 -27.38 13.68 -33.75
C LEU A 176 -28.83 13.43 -34.18
N LEU A 177 -29.24 14.00 -35.31
CA LEU A 177 -30.54 13.79 -35.94
C LEU A 177 -30.37 13.08 -37.28
N LEU A 178 -30.91 11.87 -37.36
CA LEU A 178 -30.84 11.00 -38.53
C LEU A 178 -32.18 11.00 -39.28
N PRO A 179 -32.20 10.71 -40.59
CA PRO A 179 -33.44 10.64 -41.36
C PRO A 179 -34.36 9.49 -40.91
N HIS A 180 -33.78 8.34 -40.55
CA HIS A 180 -34.51 7.15 -40.10
C HIS A 180 -34.14 6.77 -38.67
N PRO A 181 -34.92 5.89 -38.00
CA PRO A 181 -34.52 5.28 -36.73
C PRO A 181 -33.17 4.57 -36.84
N VAL A 182 -32.36 4.69 -35.80
CA VAL A 182 -31.03 4.08 -35.71
C VAL A 182 -31.14 2.68 -35.11
N ASN A 183 -30.39 1.73 -35.68
CA ASN A 183 -30.32 0.35 -35.18
C ASN A 183 -28.93 0.02 -34.59
N GLN A 184 -27.85 0.60 -35.10
CA GLN A 184 -26.50 0.39 -34.53
C GLN A 184 -25.67 1.68 -34.56
N VAL A 185 -24.78 1.84 -33.57
CA VAL A 185 -23.80 2.92 -33.47
C VAL A 185 -22.42 2.30 -33.22
N MET A 186 -21.37 2.88 -33.79
CA MET A 186 -19.99 2.49 -33.52
C MET A 186 -19.06 3.70 -33.51
N PHE A 187 -18.00 3.61 -32.72
CA PHE A 187 -16.89 4.56 -32.77
C PHE A 187 -15.77 4.02 -33.66
N SER A 188 -14.96 4.91 -34.23
CA SER A 188 -13.75 4.49 -34.95
C SER A 188 -12.81 3.74 -34.00
N ALA A 189 -12.34 2.55 -34.41
CA ALA A 189 -11.30 1.85 -33.67
C ALA A 189 -9.94 2.59 -33.73
N HIS A 190 -9.74 3.53 -34.67
CA HIS A 190 -8.43 4.12 -34.89
C HIS A 190 -8.01 5.03 -33.71
N PRO A 191 -6.82 4.83 -33.08
CA PRO A 191 -6.51 5.47 -31.79
C PRO A 191 -6.50 7.00 -31.77
N THR A 192 -6.14 7.67 -32.87
CA THR A 192 -6.14 9.15 -32.96
C THR A 192 -7.49 9.73 -33.34
N GLU A 193 -8.46 8.88 -33.71
CA GLU A 193 -9.77 9.26 -34.24
C GLU A 193 -10.94 8.64 -33.46
N SER A 194 -10.69 8.11 -32.26
CA SER A 194 -11.68 7.35 -31.47
C SER A 194 -12.97 8.10 -31.12
N ASN A 195 -13.01 9.42 -31.30
CA ASN A 195 -14.22 10.24 -31.14
C ASN A 195 -15.14 10.24 -32.36
N ASN A 196 -14.64 9.84 -33.54
CA ASN A 196 -15.40 9.76 -34.76
C ASN A 196 -16.45 8.65 -34.63
N LEU A 197 -17.65 8.89 -35.16
CA LEU A 197 -18.82 8.04 -34.98
C LEU A 197 -19.42 7.63 -36.33
N ALA A 198 -19.77 6.35 -36.48
CA ALA A 198 -20.59 5.88 -37.58
C ALA A 198 -21.93 5.32 -37.05
N VAL A 199 -23.00 5.54 -37.79
CA VAL A 199 -24.38 5.23 -37.38
C VAL A 199 -25.08 4.47 -38.50
N LEU A 200 -25.56 3.26 -38.22
CA LEU A 200 -26.36 2.45 -39.13
C LEU A 200 -27.85 2.64 -38.83
N ASP A 201 -28.58 3.15 -39.83
CA ASP A 201 -30.02 3.36 -39.74
C ASP A 201 -30.85 2.18 -40.25
N ALA A 202 -32.15 2.19 -39.94
CA ALA A 202 -33.11 1.16 -40.35
C ALA A 202 -33.37 1.10 -41.87
N SER A 203 -32.73 1.96 -42.67
CA SER A 203 -32.73 1.91 -44.14
C SER A 203 -31.44 1.30 -44.73
N ASN A 204 -30.59 0.71 -43.88
CA ASN A 204 -29.27 0.16 -44.22
C ASN A 204 -28.31 1.22 -44.79
N GLN A 205 -28.40 2.47 -44.31
CA GLN A 205 -27.44 3.54 -44.62
C GLN A 205 -26.51 3.79 -43.43
N ILE A 206 -25.23 4.05 -43.72
CA ILE A 206 -24.22 4.41 -42.73
C ILE A 206 -23.97 5.93 -42.81
N SER A 207 -24.24 6.67 -41.74
CA SER A 207 -23.87 8.08 -41.61
C SER A 207 -22.56 8.20 -40.83
N VAL A 208 -21.53 8.81 -41.41
CA VAL A 208 -20.21 9.00 -40.76
C VAL A 208 -20.07 10.44 -40.27
N TYR A 209 -19.67 10.58 -39.01
CA TYR A 209 -19.51 11.83 -38.30
C TYR A 209 -18.06 11.98 -37.81
N LYS A 210 -17.33 12.98 -38.31
CA LYS A 210 -15.95 13.26 -37.89
C LYS A 210 -15.88 14.44 -36.92
N CYS A 211 -14.92 14.38 -36.00
CA CYS A 211 -14.66 15.40 -34.98
C CYS A 211 -13.40 16.20 -35.36
N GLY A 212 -13.57 17.38 -35.95
CA GLY A 212 -12.48 18.22 -36.44
C GLY A 212 -12.76 19.72 -36.28
N ASP A 213 -11.79 20.56 -36.66
CA ASP A 213 -11.87 22.03 -36.53
C ASP A 213 -12.73 22.67 -37.65
N SER A 214 -13.97 22.20 -37.83
CA SER A 214 -14.98 22.81 -38.70
C SER A 214 -15.62 24.03 -38.03
N PRO A 215 -15.55 25.25 -38.59
CA PRO A 215 -16.04 26.47 -37.93
C PRO A 215 -17.58 26.62 -37.94
N SER A 216 -18.30 25.77 -38.68
CA SER A 216 -19.76 25.78 -38.80
C SER A 216 -20.41 24.71 -37.92
N VAL A 217 -21.46 25.07 -37.18
CA VAL A 217 -22.30 24.11 -36.46
C VAL A 217 -23.15 23.34 -37.48
N ASP A 218 -22.97 22.02 -37.54
CA ASP A 218 -23.73 21.12 -38.41
C ASP A 218 -25.23 21.10 -38.03
N PRO A 219 -26.17 21.26 -38.98
CA PRO A 219 -27.60 21.33 -38.69
C PRO A 219 -28.21 20.01 -38.16
N THR A 220 -27.56 18.87 -38.43
CA THR A 220 -27.95 17.56 -37.88
C THR A 220 -27.52 17.40 -36.42
N VAL A 221 -26.60 18.23 -35.92
CA VAL A 221 -26.08 18.18 -34.55
C VAL A 221 -26.72 19.26 -33.69
N LYS A 222 -27.45 18.85 -32.65
CA LYS A 222 -28.07 19.78 -31.69
C LYS A 222 -27.44 19.64 -30.32
N LEU A 223 -26.91 20.74 -29.78
CA LEU A 223 -26.44 20.79 -28.40
C LEU A 223 -27.56 20.41 -27.43
N GLY A 224 -27.20 19.66 -26.39
CA GLY A 224 -28.09 19.22 -25.32
C GLY A 224 -27.97 20.14 -24.10
N ALA A 225 -27.79 19.54 -22.92
CA ALA A 225 -27.77 20.25 -21.64
C ALA A 225 -26.64 21.28 -21.49
N VAL A 226 -25.63 21.23 -22.36
CA VAL A 226 -24.38 21.99 -22.28
C VAL A 226 -24.45 23.34 -23.03
N GLY A 227 -25.53 23.60 -23.81
CA GLY A 227 -25.70 24.82 -24.61
C GLY A 227 -26.72 25.84 -24.07
N GLY A 228 -27.40 25.57 -22.96
CA GLY A 228 -28.46 26.42 -22.41
C GLY A 228 -28.00 27.31 -21.24
N ASN A 229 -28.49 28.55 -21.19
CA ASN A 229 -28.37 29.46 -20.03
C ASN A 229 -26.94 29.76 -19.54
N GLY A 230 -26.11 30.36 -20.41
CA GLY A 230 -24.95 31.15 -19.99
C GLY A 230 -23.63 30.39 -19.78
N PHE A 231 -23.64 29.07 -19.72
CA PHE A 231 -22.40 28.27 -19.77
C PHE A 231 -21.83 28.22 -21.19
N LYS A 232 -20.68 28.87 -21.41
CA LYS A 232 -19.89 28.72 -22.63
C LYS A 232 -18.82 27.65 -22.43
N ILE A 233 -19.16 26.39 -22.67
CA ILE A 233 -18.17 25.31 -22.78
C ILE A 233 -17.69 25.25 -24.23
N SER A 234 -16.37 25.31 -24.45
CA SER A 234 -15.75 25.16 -25.76
C SER A 234 -15.80 23.68 -26.16
N LEU A 235 -16.83 23.31 -26.90
CA LEU A 235 -17.13 21.93 -27.26
C LEU A 235 -16.85 21.69 -28.74
N ARG A 236 -16.00 20.71 -29.06
CA ARG A 236 -15.85 20.20 -30.43
C ARG A 236 -17.03 19.29 -30.74
N THR A 237 -18.02 19.82 -31.44
CA THR A 237 -19.12 19.02 -31.99
C THR A 237 -18.65 18.31 -33.27
N PRO A 238 -19.05 17.06 -33.52
CA PRO A 238 -18.80 16.45 -34.82
C PRO A 238 -19.62 17.13 -35.93
N HIS A 239 -19.24 16.91 -37.17
CA HIS A 239 -20.04 17.21 -38.36
C HIS A 239 -20.29 15.93 -39.17
N LEU A 240 -21.38 15.88 -39.93
CA LEU A 240 -21.67 14.82 -40.88
C LEU A 240 -20.69 14.98 -42.05
N GLU A 241 -19.84 13.98 -42.26
CA GLU A 241 -18.90 13.96 -43.38
C GLU A 241 -19.59 13.46 -44.65
N LYS A 242 -20.13 12.24 -44.59
CA LYS A 242 -20.86 11.63 -45.72
C LYS A 242 -21.86 10.58 -45.22
N ARG A 243 -22.87 10.31 -46.05
CA ARG A 243 -23.77 9.16 -45.88
C ARG A 243 -23.47 8.15 -46.96
N TYR A 244 -23.37 6.88 -46.58
CA TYR A 244 -23.05 5.78 -47.47
C TYR A 244 -24.21 4.80 -47.59
N LYS A 245 -24.58 4.45 -48.83
CA LYS A 245 -25.45 3.32 -49.11
C LYS A 245 -24.60 2.08 -49.36
N ILE A 246 -24.95 0.96 -48.74
CA ILE A 246 -24.23 -0.31 -48.90
C ILE A 246 -24.79 -1.03 -50.14
N GLN A 247 -23.91 -1.44 -51.06
CA GLN A 247 -24.28 -2.29 -52.19
C GLN A 247 -23.91 -3.74 -51.88
N LEU A 248 -24.93 -4.60 -51.78
CA LEU A 248 -24.78 -6.04 -51.65
C LEU A 248 -24.97 -6.70 -53.02
N GLU A 249 -23.99 -7.49 -53.46
CA GLU A 249 -24.11 -8.31 -54.66
C GLU A 249 -24.99 -9.55 -54.38
N ASN A 250 -26.33 -9.38 -54.36
CA ASN A 250 -27.31 -10.32 -54.94
C ASN A 250 -28.79 -9.92 -54.70
N SER A 251 -29.57 -10.05 -55.79
CA SER A 251 -31.02 -10.28 -55.88
C SER A 251 -32.01 -9.40 -55.11
N GLU A 252 -32.71 -8.56 -55.88
CA GLU A 252 -33.94 -7.80 -55.52
C GLU A 252 -35.17 -8.69 -55.21
N GLU A 253 -35.01 -10.01 -55.09
CA GLU A 253 -36.10 -11.00 -54.90
C GLU A 253 -36.13 -11.66 -53.50
N GLU A 254 -35.17 -11.36 -52.60
CA GLU A 254 -34.97 -12.12 -51.34
C GLU A 254 -34.97 -11.28 -50.03
N GLU A 255 -35.51 -10.06 -50.01
CA GLU A 255 -35.59 -9.22 -48.78
C GLU A 255 -36.58 -9.75 -47.71
N VAL A 256 -36.23 -10.83 -47.00
CA VAL A 256 -37.07 -11.40 -45.92
C VAL A 256 -36.63 -10.98 -44.51
N ASN A 257 -35.37 -10.58 -44.32
CA ASN A 257 -34.82 -10.17 -43.03
C ASN A 257 -34.39 -8.68 -43.03
N PRO A 258 -34.98 -7.79 -42.20
CA PRO A 258 -34.57 -6.38 -42.10
C PRO A 258 -33.16 -6.15 -41.52
N LEU A 259 -32.56 -7.14 -40.86
CA LEU A 259 -31.17 -7.10 -40.38
C LEU A 259 -30.30 -8.01 -41.26
N THR A 260 -30.22 -7.70 -42.56
CA THR A 260 -29.32 -8.38 -43.51
C THR A 260 -27.86 -8.25 -43.07
N LEU A 261 -27.49 -7.08 -42.52
CA LEU A 261 -26.20 -6.79 -41.92
C LEU A 261 -26.35 -6.57 -40.41
N SER A 262 -25.40 -7.13 -39.67
CA SER A 262 -25.33 -7.14 -38.21
C SER A 262 -23.88 -7.03 -37.75
N LEU A 263 -23.64 -6.70 -36.48
CA LEU A 263 -22.30 -6.60 -35.89
C LEU A 263 -21.34 -5.67 -36.67
N LEU A 264 -21.86 -4.59 -37.25
CA LEU A 264 -21.09 -3.65 -38.05
C LEU A 264 -20.04 -2.93 -37.18
N THR A 265 -18.78 -2.89 -37.63
CA THR A 265 -17.65 -2.32 -36.87
C THR A 265 -16.74 -1.49 -37.76
N TRP A 266 -16.33 -0.31 -37.30
CA TRP A 266 -15.45 0.61 -38.02
C TRP A 266 -13.99 0.42 -37.59
N VAL A 267 -13.18 -0.21 -38.43
CA VAL A 267 -11.81 -0.66 -38.06
C VAL A 267 -10.74 0.36 -38.47
N GLN A 268 -10.91 0.99 -39.62
CA GLN A 268 -10.03 2.03 -40.16
C GLN A 268 -10.88 2.99 -41.03
N GLU A 269 -10.40 4.21 -41.27
CA GLU A 269 -11.11 5.33 -41.91
C GLU A 269 -12.12 4.92 -43.01
N ASP A 270 -11.67 4.21 -44.05
CA ASP A 270 -12.51 3.77 -45.18
C ASP A 270 -13.01 2.31 -45.10
N ILE A 271 -12.82 1.62 -43.97
CA ILE A 271 -13.00 0.16 -43.82
C ILE A 271 -13.99 -0.19 -42.70
N PHE A 272 -15.10 -0.82 -43.09
CA PHE A 272 -16.10 -1.39 -42.18
C PHE A 272 -16.18 -2.90 -42.33
N LEU A 273 -16.33 -3.61 -41.21
CA LEU A 273 -16.61 -5.05 -41.17
C LEU A 273 -18.08 -5.26 -40.81
N ALA A 274 -18.80 -6.11 -41.56
CA ALA A 274 -20.21 -6.42 -41.32
C ALA A 274 -20.49 -7.92 -41.43
N VAL A 275 -21.37 -8.46 -40.59
CA VAL A 275 -21.77 -9.87 -40.64
C VAL A 275 -23.17 -10.01 -41.24
N SER A 276 -23.30 -10.81 -42.30
CA SER A 276 -24.60 -11.32 -42.77
C SER A 276 -24.76 -12.80 -42.45
N HIS A 277 -26.00 -13.29 -42.56
CA HIS A 277 -26.35 -14.69 -42.34
C HIS A 277 -26.95 -15.28 -43.61
N SER A 278 -26.55 -16.51 -43.97
CA SER A 278 -27.11 -17.22 -45.11
C SER A 278 -28.57 -17.61 -44.87
N HIS A 279 -29.41 -17.47 -45.90
CA HIS A 279 -30.83 -17.84 -45.82
C HIS A 279 -31.10 -19.36 -45.92
N SER A 280 -30.12 -20.13 -46.40
CA SER A 280 -30.29 -21.56 -46.75
C SER A 280 -29.41 -22.51 -45.92
N SER A 281 -28.43 -21.98 -45.17
CA SER A 281 -27.47 -22.75 -44.38
C SER A 281 -27.11 -21.99 -43.08
N PRO A 282 -26.70 -22.69 -42.00
CA PRO A 282 -26.22 -22.04 -40.78
C PRO A 282 -24.78 -21.53 -40.96
N GLN A 283 -24.57 -20.66 -41.95
CA GLN A 283 -23.29 -20.03 -42.28
C GLN A 283 -23.42 -18.51 -42.14
N SER A 284 -22.43 -17.89 -41.51
CA SER A 284 -22.24 -16.43 -41.51
C SER A 284 -21.26 -16.03 -42.61
N VAL A 285 -21.46 -14.83 -43.16
CA VAL A 285 -20.55 -14.21 -44.12
C VAL A 285 -20.04 -12.91 -43.51
N LEU A 286 -18.74 -12.78 -43.37
CA LEU A 286 -18.09 -11.54 -42.95
C LEU A 286 -17.69 -10.74 -44.18
N HIS A 287 -18.27 -9.56 -44.33
CA HIS A 287 -18.05 -8.64 -45.46
C HIS A 287 -17.02 -7.58 -45.08
N HIS A 288 -16.06 -7.35 -45.97
CA HIS A 288 -15.11 -6.26 -45.91
C HIS A 288 -15.61 -5.11 -46.79
N LEU A 289 -16.28 -4.13 -46.19
CA LEU A 289 -16.89 -3.00 -46.87
C LEU A 289 -15.87 -1.86 -46.99
N THR A 290 -15.65 -1.38 -48.21
CA THR A 290 -14.74 -0.25 -48.48
C THR A 290 -15.46 0.86 -49.21
N VAL A 291 -15.09 2.11 -48.94
CA VAL A 291 -15.60 3.28 -49.66
C VAL A 291 -15.28 3.15 -51.15
N ALA A 292 -16.31 3.23 -51.99
CA ALA A 292 -16.13 3.23 -53.44
C ALA A 292 -15.56 4.58 -53.90
N PRO A 293 -14.56 4.62 -54.81
CA PRO A 293 -14.08 5.87 -55.36
C PRO A 293 -15.16 6.52 -56.24
N SER A 294 -15.72 7.66 -55.78
CA SER A 294 -16.67 8.46 -56.57
C SER A 294 -15.95 9.63 -57.25
N GLU A 295 -16.07 9.76 -58.57
CA GLU A 295 -15.57 10.91 -59.33
C GLU A 295 -16.48 12.15 -59.21
N THR A 296 -17.66 12.00 -58.60
CA THR A 296 -18.67 13.04 -58.37
C THR A 296 -18.84 13.38 -56.89
N ASP A 297 -19.13 14.65 -56.62
CA ASP A 297 -19.34 15.22 -55.28
C ASP A 297 -20.78 15.01 -54.78
N ASP A 298 -21.29 13.78 -54.93
CA ASP A 298 -22.67 13.42 -54.58
C ASP A 298 -22.86 13.33 -53.06
N GLU A 299 -24.01 13.83 -52.57
CA GLU A 299 -24.39 13.82 -51.13
C GLU A 299 -24.44 12.40 -50.52
N LEU A 300 -24.59 11.37 -51.37
CA LEU A 300 -24.61 9.96 -51.00
C LEU A 300 -23.40 9.24 -51.63
N GLY A 301 -22.51 8.74 -50.78
CA GLY A 301 -21.45 7.82 -51.16
C GLY A 301 -21.94 6.37 -51.23
N GLN A 302 -21.07 5.49 -51.72
CA GLN A 302 -21.36 4.07 -51.88
C GLN A 302 -20.29 3.23 -51.19
N LEU A 303 -20.73 2.19 -50.47
CA LEU A 303 -19.87 1.18 -49.85
C LEU A 303 -20.01 -0.13 -50.61
N ASN A 304 -18.91 -0.64 -51.14
CA ASN A 304 -18.87 -1.88 -51.91
C ASN A 304 -18.26 -3.00 -51.05
N VAL A 305 -18.73 -4.24 -51.25
CA VAL A 305 -18.10 -5.44 -50.70
C VAL A 305 -16.81 -5.70 -51.47
N SER A 306 -15.66 -5.32 -50.90
CA SER A 306 -14.34 -5.54 -51.51
C SER A 306 -13.91 -7.02 -51.48
N SER A 307 -14.38 -7.74 -50.45
CA SER A 307 -14.15 -9.17 -50.24
C SER A 307 -15.11 -9.68 -49.18
N SER A 308 -15.37 -10.98 -49.18
CA SER A 308 -16.20 -11.65 -48.18
C SER A 308 -15.60 -13.00 -47.79
N VAL A 309 -15.77 -13.40 -46.53
CA VAL A 309 -15.33 -14.70 -46.02
C VAL A 309 -16.51 -15.43 -45.41
N THR A 310 -16.81 -16.61 -45.95
CA THR A 310 -17.80 -17.53 -45.41
C THR A 310 -17.22 -18.31 -44.22
N VAL A 311 -18.02 -18.44 -43.16
CA VAL A 311 -17.65 -19.20 -41.95
C VAL A 311 -18.76 -20.20 -41.64
N ASP A 312 -18.38 -21.46 -41.41
CA ASP A 312 -19.31 -22.50 -41.00
C ASP A 312 -19.78 -22.28 -39.55
N GLY A 313 -21.07 -22.04 -39.37
CA GLY A 313 -21.69 -21.64 -38.11
C GLY A 313 -22.13 -20.18 -38.10
N ILE A 314 -22.82 -19.80 -37.03
CA ILE A 314 -23.37 -18.46 -36.80
C ILE A 314 -22.38 -17.64 -35.96
N ILE A 315 -21.99 -16.45 -36.41
CA ILE A 315 -21.22 -15.46 -35.64
C ILE A 315 -22.20 -14.67 -34.76
N ILE A 316 -21.95 -14.61 -33.45
CA ILE A 316 -22.83 -13.96 -32.46
C ILE A 316 -22.19 -12.76 -31.76
N SER A 317 -20.88 -12.55 -31.89
CA SER A 317 -20.20 -11.36 -31.40
C SER A 317 -18.91 -11.13 -32.18
N LEU A 318 -18.51 -9.86 -32.30
CA LEU A 318 -17.27 -9.40 -32.93
C LEU A 318 -16.68 -8.30 -32.05
N CYS A 319 -15.36 -8.36 -31.80
CA CYS A 319 -14.64 -7.23 -31.21
C CYS A 319 -13.28 -7.04 -31.89
N CYS A 320 -12.77 -5.81 -31.85
CA CYS A 320 -11.50 -5.41 -32.46
C CYS A 320 -10.56 -4.80 -31.41
N ASN A 321 -9.27 -5.04 -31.56
CA ASN A 321 -8.22 -4.38 -30.79
C ASN A 321 -7.41 -3.47 -31.72
N SER A 322 -7.47 -2.17 -31.50
CA SER A 322 -6.78 -1.17 -32.33
C SER A 322 -5.25 -1.19 -32.20
N LYS A 323 -4.72 -1.70 -31.08
CA LYS A 323 -3.27 -1.75 -30.80
C LYS A 323 -2.59 -2.93 -31.51
N SER A 324 -3.20 -4.11 -31.46
CA SER A 324 -2.70 -5.32 -32.13
C SER A 324 -3.23 -5.46 -33.57
N LYS A 325 -4.27 -4.70 -33.90
CA LYS A 325 -5.11 -4.84 -35.10
C LYS A 325 -5.82 -6.19 -35.23
N SER A 326 -5.90 -6.98 -34.16
CA SER A 326 -6.65 -8.24 -34.15
C SER A 326 -8.17 -8.00 -34.15
N VAL A 327 -8.91 -8.82 -34.89
CA VAL A 327 -10.37 -8.94 -34.80
C VAL A 327 -10.71 -10.36 -34.34
N ALA A 328 -11.54 -10.47 -33.30
CA ALA A 328 -12.01 -11.74 -32.75
C ALA A 328 -13.50 -11.94 -33.06
N LEU A 329 -13.86 -13.14 -33.49
CA LEU A 329 -15.22 -13.57 -33.84
C LEU A 329 -15.65 -14.67 -32.87
N GLN A 330 -16.80 -14.51 -32.22
CA GLN A 330 -17.41 -15.53 -31.37
C GLN A 330 -18.45 -16.30 -32.16
N MET A 331 -18.21 -17.61 -32.35
CA MET A 331 -19.19 -18.51 -32.96
C MET A 331 -20.24 -18.93 -31.93
N ALA A 332 -21.48 -19.21 -32.37
CA ALA A 332 -22.56 -19.73 -31.53
C ALA A 332 -22.21 -21.07 -30.85
N GLY A 333 -21.31 -21.87 -31.45
CA GLY A 333 -20.74 -23.07 -30.84
C GLY A 333 -19.70 -22.82 -29.74
N GLY A 334 -19.39 -21.55 -29.44
CA GLY A 334 -18.41 -21.10 -28.44
C GLY A 334 -16.96 -20.98 -28.94
N GLN A 335 -16.65 -21.47 -30.15
CA GLN A 335 -15.29 -21.34 -30.72
C GLN A 335 -14.97 -19.88 -31.04
N ILE A 336 -13.75 -19.45 -30.71
CA ILE A 336 -13.26 -18.12 -31.08
C ILE A 336 -12.35 -18.22 -32.30
N LEU A 337 -12.59 -17.35 -33.28
CA LEU A 337 -11.80 -17.24 -34.50
C LEU A 337 -11.13 -15.87 -34.56
N LYS A 338 -9.90 -15.82 -35.07
CA LYS A 338 -9.18 -14.60 -35.40
C LYS A 338 -9.38 -14.28 -36.87
N TYR A 339 -9.76 -13.04 -37.17
CA TYR A 339 -9.91 -12.55 -38.53
C TYR A 339 -8.73 -11.66 -38.92
N LEU A 340 -8.04 -12.04 -39.99
CA LEU A 340 -6.82 -11.38 -40.48
C LEU A 340 -7.18 -10.36 -41.58
N TRP A 341 -7.89 -9.29 -41.20
CA TRP A 341 -8.44 -8.31 -42.14
C TRP A 341 -7.39 -7.52 -42.95
N GLU A 342 -6.18 -7.31 -42.41
CA GLU A 342 -5.08 -6.66 -43.17
C GLU A 342 -4.46 -7.55 -44.26
N SER A 343 -4.81 -8.84 -44.31
CA SER A 343 -4.23 -9.75 -45.31
C SER A 343 -4.87 -9.54 -46.69
N PRO A 344 -4.09 -9.60 -47.80
CA PRO A 344 -4.60 -9.32 -49.15
C PRO A 344 -5.63 -10.33 -49.65
N SER A 345 -5.74 -11.48 -48.99
CA SER A 345 -6.83 -12.43 -49.10
C SER A 345 -7.34 -12.68 -47.68
N PRO A 346 -8.44 -12.04 -47.23
CA PRO A 346 -8.88 -12.11 -45.84
C PRO A 346 -9.12 -13.55 -45.42
N ALA A 347 -8.54 -13.93 -44.28
CA ALA A 347 -8.57 -15.28 -43.75
C ALA A 347 -9.08 -15.30 -42.32
N VAL A 348 -9.70 -16.43 -41.96
CA VAL A 348 -10.18 -16.72 -40.61
C VAL A 348 -9.42 -17.94 -40.08
N GLU A 349 -8.75 -17.79 -38.95
CA GLU A 349 -8.05 -18.88 -38.27
C GLU A 349 -8.61 -19.11 -36.86
N PRO A 350 -8.47 -20.31 -36.24
CA PRO A 350 -8.83 -20.49 -34.85
C PRO A 350 -7.97 -19.61 -33.94
N TRP A 351 -8.59 -18.86 -33.03
CA TRP A 351 -7.84 -18.14 -31.99
C TRP A 351 -7.17 -19.16 -31.09
N LYS A 352 -5.86 -19.05 -30.85
CA LYS A 352 -5.10 -20.04 -30.07
C LYS A 352 -4.65 -19.47 -28.73
N ASN A 353 -4.66 -20.31 -27.69
CA ASN A 353 -4.02 -20.02 -26.41
C ASN A 353 -2.49 -20.21 -26.53
N PRO A 354 -1.68 -19.83 -25.53
CA PRO A 354 -0.22 -19.97 -25.58
C PRO A 354 0.28 -21.41 -25.74
N GLY A 355 -0.55 -22.41 -25.39
CA GLY A 355 -0.28 -23.83 -25.66
C GLY A 355 -0.55 -24.27 -27.10
N GLY A 356 -1.00 -23.36 -27.98
CA GLY A 356 -1.35 -23.63 -29.37
C GLY A 356 -2.75 -24.23 -29.60
N PHE A 357 -3.54 -24.39 -28.54
CA PHE A 357 -4.88 -24.99 -28.63
C PHE A 357 -5.95 -23.93 -28.98
N PRO A 358 -6.97 -24.29 -29.78
CA PRO A 358 -8.04 -23.36 -30.15
C PRO A 358 -8.90 -22.99 -28.93
N VAL A 359 -9.08 -21.69 -28.72
CA VAL A 359 -9.88 -21.12 -27.63
C VAL A 359 -11.36 -21.32 -27.90
N ARG A 360 -12.08 -21.74 -26.85
CA ARG A 360 -13.53 -21.93 -26.88
C ARG A 360 -14.15 -21.48 -25.57
N PHE A 361 -15.06 -20.51 -25.61
CA PHE A 361 -15.91 -20.21 -24.45
C PHE A 361 -16.88 -21.38 -24.22
N PRO A 362 -17.06 -21.87 -22.97
CA PRO A 362 -18.03 -22.93 -22.68
C PRO A 362 -19.50 -22.50 -22.85
N TYR A 363 -19.78 -21.21 -22.86
CA TYR A 363 -21.10 -20.59 -23.01
C TYR A 363 -20.98 -19.35 -23.91
N PRO A 364 -22.07 -18.91 -24.59
CA PRO A 364 -22.06 -17.64 -25.30
C PRO A 364 -21.86 -16.46 -24.33
N CYS A 365 -20.82 -15.67 -24.57
CA CYS A 365 -20.59 -14.41 -23.89
C CYS A 365 -21.39 -13.29 -24.58
N THR A 366 -21.98 -12.39 -23.79
CA THR A 366 -22.77 -11.23 -24.24
C THR A 366 -21.94 -9.94 -24.37
N GLN A 367 -20.79 -9.88 -23.69
CA GLN A 367 -19.77 -8.85 -23.88
C GLN A 367 -18.43 -9.55 -24.15
N MET A 368 -17.72 -9.10 -25.18
CA MET A 368 -16.41 -9.61 -25.57
C MET A 368 -15.47 -8.42 -25.85
N GLU A 369 -14.27 -8.42 -25.26
CA GLU A 369 -13.22 -7.42 -25.51
C GLU A 369 -11.86 -8.13 -25.65
N LEU A 370 -10.89 -7.48 -26.29
CA LEU A 370 -9.52 -7.98 -26.43
C LEU A 370 -8.57 -7.17 -25.54
N ALA A 371 -7.63 -7.84 -24.86
CA ALA A 371 -6.69 -7.18 -23.97
C ALA A 371 -5.30 -7.85 -23.97
N MET A 372 -4.26 -7.06 -23.73
CA MET A 372 -2.91 -7.56 -23.50
C MET A 372 -2.73 -7.89 -22.01
N ILE A 373 -2.42 -9.14 -21.68
CA ILE A 373 -2.22 -9.62 -20.31
C ILE A 373 -0.87 -10.33 -20.23
N GLY A 374 0.04 -9.87 -19.36
CA GLY A 374 1.38 -10.46 -19.21
C GLY A 374 2.24 -10.43 -20.49
N GLY A 375 1.87 -9.61 -21.49
CA GLY A 375 2.50 -9.58 -22.81
C GLY A 375 1.79 -10.39 -23.90
N GLU A 376 0.74 -11.14 -23.57
CA GLU A 376 -0.03 -11.98 -24.50
C GLU A 376 -1.40 -11.37 -24.82
N GLU A 377 -1.87 -11.50 -26.06
CA GLU A 377 -3.22 -11.04 -26.42
C GLU A 377 -4.27 -12.09 -26.05
N CYS A 378 -5.19 -11.72 -25.15
CA CYS A 378 -6.23 -12.59 -24.63
C CYS A 378 -7.64 -12.06 -24.97
N VAL A 379 -8.59 -12.99 -25.13
CA VAL A 379 -10.01 -12.71 -25.34
C VAL A 379 -10.72 -12.71 -23.99
N LEU A 380 -11.38 -11.61 -23.64
CA LEU A 380 -12.20 -11.48 -22.44
C LEU A 380 -13.66 -11.70 -22.81
N GLY A 381 -14.37 -12.53 -22.04
CA GLY A 381 -15.78 -12.82 -22.27
C GLY A 381 -16.60 -12.77 -20.98
N LEU A 382 -17.75 -12.11 -21.01
CA LEU A 382 -18.73 -12.11 -19.92
C LEU A 382 -20.07 -12.69 -20.40
N THR A 383 -20.59 -13.68 -19.69
CA THR A 383 -21.91 -14.29 -19.98
C THR A 383 -23.07 -13.54 -19.32
N ASP A 384 -24.28 -13.78 -19.83
CA ASP A 384 -25.55 -13.38 -19.21
C ASP A 384 -25.65 -13.80 -17.72
N ARG A 385 -25.13 -14.99 -17.39
CA ARG A 385 -25.05 -15.56 -16.04
C ARG A 385 -23.88 -15.04 -15.20
N CYS A 386 -23.29 -13.91 -15.59
CA CYS A 386 -22.26 -13.20 -14.80
C CYS A 386 -20.96 -14.01 -14.58
N ARG A 387 -20.65 -14.94 -15.49
CA ARG A 387 -19.39 -15.71 -15.52
C ARG A 387 -18.42 -15.04 -16.49
N PHE A 388 -17.23 -14.73 -15.99
CA PHE A 388 -16.16 -14.03 -16.68
C PHE A 388 -15.02 -14.98 -17.03
N PHE A 389 -14.68 -15.01 -18.32
CA PHE A 389 -13.70 -15.88 -18.93
C PHE A 389 -12.54 -15.06 -19.49
N ILE A 390 -11.33 -15.61 -19.37
CA ILE A 390 -10.14 -15.17 -20.10
C ILE A 390 -9.70 -16.35 -20.94
N ASN A 391 -9.77 -16.21 -22.26
CA ASN A 391 -9.66 -17.29 -23.22
C ASN A 391 -10.64 -18.44 -22.90
N ASP A 392 -10.15 -19.67 -22.76
CA ASP A 392 -10.93 -20.88 -22.43
C ASP A 392 -11.22 -21.03 -20.92
N THR A 393 -10.64 -20.15 -20.09
CA THR A 393 -10.54 -20.34 -18.65
C THR A 393 -11.50 -19.42 -17.90
N GLU A 394 -12.35 -19.98 -17.03
CA GLU A 394 -13.17 -19.19 -16.11
C GLU A 394 -12.30 -18.57 -15.01
N VAL A 395 -12.49 -17.27 -14.77
CA VAL A 395 -11.70 -16.50 -13.80
C VAL A 395 -12.57 -16.01 -12.64
N ALA A 396 -13.85 -15.74 -12.89
CA ALA A 396 -14.82 -15.38 -11.85
C ALA A 396 -16.26 -15.73 -12.26
N SER A 397 -17.10 -16.16 -11.31
CA SER A 397 -18.51 -16.52 -11.56
C SER A 397 -19.51 -15.48 -11.04
N ASN A 398 -19.04 -14.28 -10.69
CA ASN A 398 -19.80 -13.25 -9.97
C ASN A 398 -19.69 -11.83 -10.57
N VAL A 399 -19.23 -11.68 -11.81
CA VAL A 399 -18.94 -10.39 -12.46
C VAL A 399 -20.18 -9.84 -13.17
N THR A 400 -20.58 -8.60 -12.89
CA THR A 400 -21.81 -7.99 -13.43
C THR A 400 -21.59 -7.06 -14.62
N SER A 401 -20.38 -6.55 -14.81
CA SER A 401 -19.89 -5.81 -15.98
C SER A 401 -18.37 -5.69 -15.91
N PHE A 402 -17.72 -5.43 -17.05
CA PHE A 402 -16.29 -5.18 -17.10
C PHE A 402 -15.92 -4.11 -18.12
N ALA A 403 -14.71 -3.55 -17.99
CA ALA A 403 -14.12 -2.67 -18.97
C ALA A 403 -12.58 -2.77 -18.95
N VAL A 404 -11.97 -2.81 -20.13
CA VAL A 404 -10.53 -2.60 -20.29
C VAL A 404 -10.23 -1.12 -20.52
N TYR A 405 -9.16 -0.60 -19.91
CA TYR A 405 -8.62 0.74 -20.18
C TYR A 405 -7.09 0.77 -20.05
N ASP A 406 -6.39 1.09 -21.14
CA ASP A 406 -4.92 1.07 -21.26
C ASP A 406 -4.30 -0.27 -20.78
N GLU A 407 -3.81 -0.31 -19.55
CA GLU A 407 -3.21 -1.46 -18.88
C GLU A 407 -4.06 -2.01 -17.72
N PHE A 408 -5.30 -1.53 -17.55
CA PHE A 408 -6.18 -1.88 -16.45
C PHE A 408 -7.41 -2.67 -16.90
N LEU A 409 -7.75 -3.72 -16.14
CA LEU A 409 -9.04 -4.40 -16.20
C LEU A 409 -9.86 -4.00 -14.99
N LEU A 410 -11.04 -3.44 -15.23
CA LEU A 410 -12.02 -3.08 -14.20
C LEU A 410 -13.23 -4.01 -14.27
N LEU A 411 -13.68 -4.46 -13.11
CA LEU A 411 -14.74 -5.47 -12.95
C LEU A 411 -15.70 -5.03 -11.85
N THR A 412 -17.00 -5.03 -12.08
CA THR A 412 -18.01 -4.94 -11.00
C THR A 412 -18.51 -6.33 -10.64
N THR A 413 -18.87 -6.56 -9.38
CA THR A 413 -19.28 -7.87 -8.88
C THR A 413 -20.66 -7.86 -8.21
N HIS A 414 -21.26 -9.05 -8.11
CA HIS A 414 -22.48 -9.27 -7.30
C HIS A 414 -22.29 -8.95 -5.81
N SER A 415 -21.05 -8.99 -5.30
CA SER A 415 -20.69 -8.55 -3.94
C SER A 415 -20.62 -7.02 -3.75
N HIS A 416 -21.06 -6.24 -4.76
CA HIS A 416 -21.13 -4.77 -4.72
C HIS A 416 -19.74 -4.15 -4.56
N THR A 417 -18.75 -4.72 -5.26
CA THR A 417 -17.40 -4.18 -5.36
C THR A 417 -17.03 -3.90 -6.81
N CYS A 418 -16.27 -2.84 -7.03
CA CYS A 418 -15.45 -2.64 -8.21
C CYS A 418 -14.03 -3.12 -7.89
N LEU A 419 -13.46 -3.94 -8.76
CA LEU A 419 -12.08 -4.39 -8.72
C LEU A 419 -11.31 -3.73 -9.88
N CYS A 420 -10.02 -3.49 -9.69
CA CYS A 420 -9.13 -2.92 -10.72
C CYS A 420 -7.76 -3.61 -10.66
N PHE A 421 -7.36 -4.24 -11.75
CA PHE A 421 -6.11 -5.00 -11.88
C PHE A 421 -5.22 -4.43 -12.99
N CYS A 422 -3.91 -4.35 -12.74
CA CYS A 422 -2.91 -4.01 -13.76
C CYS A 422 -2.55 -5.26 -14.57
N LEU A 423 -2.78 -5.24 -15.88
CA LEU A 423 -2.61 -6.36 -16.81
C LEU A 423 -1.16 -6.57 -17.26
N ARG A 424 -0.28 -5.56 -17.17
CA ARG A 424 1.15 -5.72 -17.54
C ARG A 424 1.90 -6.69 -16.63
N GLU A 425 1.55 -6.71 -15.36
CA GLU A 425 2.26 -7.44 -14.31
C GLU A 425 1.50 -8.67 -13.81
N ALA A 426 0.21 -8.78 -14.14
CA ALA A 426 -0.62 -9.89 -13.72
C ALA A 426 -0.43 -11.11 -14.63
N SER A 427 -0.06 -12.24 -14.03
CA SER A 427 -0.27 -13.54 -14.68
C SER A 427 -1.76 -13.92 -14.62
N LEU A 428 -2.20 -14.77 -15.54
CA LEU A 428 -3.56 -15.31 -15.56
C LEU A 428 -3.94 -15.97 -14.20
N LYS A 429 -2.97 -16.66 -13.57
CA LYS A 429 -3.10 -17.23 -12.21
C LYS A 429 -3.24 -16.16 -11.12
N THR A 430 -2.57 -15.02 -11.27
CA THR A 430 -2.67 -13.88 -10.33
C THR A 430 -4.07 -13.27 -10.39
N LEU A 431 -4.63 -13.10 -11.59
CA LEU A 431 -6.02 -12.63 -11.78
C LEU A 431 -7.03 -13.62 -11.18
N GLN A 432 -6.88 -14.93 -11.45
CA GLN A 432 -7.72 -15.97 -10.86
C GLN A 432 -7.66 -15.96 -9.33
N ALA A 433 -6.46 -15.91 -8.73
CA ALA A 433 -6.31 -15.85 -7.28
C ALA A 433 -6.96 -14.61 -6.68
N GLY A 434 -6.72 -13.43 -7.28
CA GLY A 434 -7.29 -12.15 -6.83
C GLY A 434 -8.81 -12.04 -6.99
N LEU A 435 -9.42 -12.81 -7.90
CA LEU A 435 -10.86 -12.86 -8.11
C LEU A 435 -11.56 -13.99 -7.34
N SER A 436 -10.84 -15.06 -6.98
CA SER A 436 -11.36 -16.21 -6.23
C SER A 436 -11.23 -16.05 -4.72
N SER A 437 -10.25 -15.27 -4.23
CA SER A 437 -10.03 -15.09 -2.78
C SER A 437 -10.96 -14.04 -2.18
N SER A 438 -11.68 -14.40 -1.12
CA SER A 438 -12.38 -13.45 -0.24
C SER A 438 -11.43 -12.50 0.51
N HIS A 439 -10.14 -12.86 0.61
CA HIS A 439 -9.07 -12.08 1.22
C HIS A 439 -8.11 -11.53 0.15
N VAL A 440 -8.54 -10.49 -0.58
CA VAL A 440 -7.64 -9.74 -1.47
C VAL A 440 -6.63 -8.96 -0.61
N PRO A 441 -5.31 -9.21 -0.70
CA PRO A 441 -4.32 -8.57 0.19
C PRO A 441 -4.15 -7.06 -0.03
N ASN A 442 -4.54 -6.56 -1.21
CA ASN A 442 -4.29 -5.19 -1.65
C ASN A 442 -5.58 -4.36 -1.62
N GLY A 443 -5.78 -3.59 -0.55
CA GLY A 443 -6.89 -2.63 -0.39
C GLY A 443 -6.93 -1.49 -1.43
N GLU A 444 -5.95 -1.41 -2.34
CA GLU A 444 -5.94 -0.45 -3.46
C GLU A 444 -6.67 -0.96 -4.71
N SER A 445 -6.80 -2.29 -4.86
CA SER A 445 -7.40 -2.97 -6.01
C SER A 445 -8.90 -3.21 -5.88
N LEU A 446 -9.48 -2.94 -4.70
CA LEU A 446 -10.90 -3.17 -4.39
C LEU A 446 -11.55 -1.89 -3.86
N ARG A 447 -12.73 -1.57 -4.37
CA ARG A 447 -13.60 -0.50 -3.89
C ARG A 447 -15.04 -0.99 -3.75
N LYS A 448 -15.75 -0.62 -2.67
CA LYS A 448 -17.21 -0.85 -2.56
C LYS A 448 -17.97 0.15 -3.44
N VAL A 449 -19.03 -0.32 -4.09
CA VAL A 449 -19.95 0.46 -4.95
C VAL A 449 -21.40 0.19 -4.53
N GLU A 450 -22.37 0.97 -5.01
CA GLU A 450 -23.78 0.70 -4.70
C GLU A 450 -24.25 -0.61 -5.37
N ARG A 451 -25.30 -1.23 -4.82
CA ARG A 451 -25.84 -2.52 -5.30
C ARG A 451 -26.26 -2.44 -6.77
N GLY A 452 -25.60 -3.25 -7.60
CA GLY A 452 -25.94 -3.41 -9.01
C GLY A 452 -25.36 -2.33 -9.94
N SER A 453 -24.38 -1.54 -9.49
CA SER A 453 -23.60 -0.67 -10.40
C SER A 453 -23.05 -1.48 -11.58
N ARG A 454 -23.09 -0.88 -12.77
CA ARG A 454 -22.39 -1.35 -13.98
C ARG A 454 -21.45 -0.27 -14.49
N ILE A 455 -20.33 -0.68 -15.10
CA ILE A 455 -19.37 0.23 -15.72
C ILE A 455 -19.95 0.74 -17.04
N VAL A 456 -19.92 2.06 -17.23
CA VAL A 456 -20.26 2.70 -18.51
C VAL A 456 -18.98 2.97 -19.30
N THR A 457 -18.03 3.71 -18.70
CA THR A 457 -16.71 3.95 -19.30
C THR A 457 -15.69 4.38 -18.25
N VAL A 458 -14.41 4.33 -18.63
CA VAL A 458 -13.27 4.92 -17.92
C VAL A 458 -12.82 6.13 -18.73
N VAL A 459 -12.56 7.25 -18.08
CA VAL A 459 -12.23 8.52 -18.73
C VAL A 459 -10.72 8.60 -19.00
N PRO A 460 -10.25 8.65 -20.27
CA PRO A 460 -8.82 8.57 -20.58
C PRO A 460 -7.99 9.72 -20.02
N GLN A 461 -6.79 9.40 -19.52
CA GLN A 461 -5.82 10.33 -18.91
C GLN A 461 -6.36 11.15 -17.72
N ASP A 462 -7.56 10.80 -17.25
CA ASP A 462 -8.18 11.23 -16.00
C ASP A 462 -8.23 10.02 -15.05
N THR A 463 -8.94 10.17 -13.92
CA THR A 463 -9.06 9.18 -12.86
C THR A 463 -10.51 8.76 -12.61
N LYS A 464 -11.44 9.25 -13.46
CA LYS A 464 -12.89 9.01 -13.37
C LYS A 464 -13.27 7.67 -13.98
N LEU A 465 -13.93 6.85 -13.20
CA LEU A 465 -14.74 5.70 -13.61
C LEU A 465 -16.21 6.14 -13.57
N ILE A 466 -16.93 5.99 -14.68
CA ILE A 466 -18.35 6.29 -14.76
C ILE A 466 -19.14 4.99 -14.56
N LEU A 467 -19.93 4.95 -13.48
CA LEU A 467 -20.84 3.85 -13.18
C LEU A 467 -22.28 4.27 -13.47
N GLN A 468 -23.12 3.33 -13.90
CA GLN A 468 -24.57 3.49 -13.93
C GLN A 468 -25.23 2.58 -12.89
N MET A 469 -26.14 3.14 -12.12
CA MET A 469 -26.94 2.42 -11.14
C MET A 469 -28.17 1.75 -11.78
N PRO A 470 -28.76 0.70 -11.18
CA PRO A 470 -29.97 0.04 -11.71
C PRO A 470 -31.17 0.97 -11.91
N ARG A 471 -31.20 2.10 -11.21
CA ARG A 471 -32.23 3.14 -11.37
C ARG A 471 -32.04 4.00 -12.63
N GLY A 472 -30.85 3.96 -13.23
CA GLY A 472 -30.41 4.72 -14.40
C GLY A 472 -29.55 5.95 -14.10
N ASN A 473 -29.40 6.33 -12.82
CA ASN A 473 -28.50 7.40 -12.37
C ASN A 473 -27.02 7.06 -12.67
N LEU A 474 -26.20 8.10 -12.89
CA LEU A 474 -24.75 7.97 -13.02
C LEU A 474 -24.03 8.34 -11.72
N GLU A 475 -22.98 7.59 -11.39
CA GLU A 475 -22.04 7.88 -10.30
C GLU A 475 -20.63 8.03 -10.87
N VAL A 476 -19.90 9.06 -10.42
CA VAL A 476 -18.48 9.28 -10.76
C VAL A 476 -17.63 8.77 -9.62
N VAL A 477 -16.82 7.75 -9.90
CA VAL A 477 -15.95 7.10 -8.93
C VAL A 477 -14.50 7.31 -9.31
N HIS A 478 -13.64 7.62 -8.33
CA HIS A 478 -12.20 7.63 -8.51
C HIS A 478 -11.62 6.36 -7.86
N HIS A 479 -11.17 5.40 -8.69
CA HIS A 479 -10.59 4.16 -8.20
C HIS A 479 -9.12 4.37 -7.81
N ARG A 480 -8.72 3.93 -6.61
CA ARG A 480 -7.40 4.26 -6.04
C ARG A 480 -6.24 3.81 -6.93
N ALA A 481 -6.30 2.59 -7.48
CA ALA A 481 -5.34 2.11 -8.48
C ALA A 481 -5.17 3.07 -9.69
N LEU A 482 -6.26 3.54 -10.31
CA LEU A 482 -6.20 4.48 -11.43
C LEU A 482 -5.64 5.86 -11.01
N VAL A 483 -6.08 6.35 -9.85
CA VAL A 483 -5.58 7.62 -9.28
C VAL A 483 -4.07 7.59 -9.11
N LEU A 484 -3.53 6.53 -8.51
CA LEU A 484 -2.10 6.39 -8.27
C LEU A 484 -1.32 6.16 -9.56
N ALA A 485 -1.85 5.36 -10.50
CA ALA A 485 -1.24 5.19 -11.81
C ALA A 485 -1.09 6.53 -12.56
N GLN A 486 -2.13 7.37 -12.55
CA GLN A 486 -2.09 8.67 -13.21
C GLN A 486 -1.19 9.67 -12.46
N ILE A 487 -1.18 9.68 -11.13
CA ILE A 487 -0.24 10.51 -10.34
C ILE A 487 1.21 10.14 -10.66
N ARG A 488 1.56 8.84 -10.71
CA ARG A 488 2.91 8.37 -11.08
C ARG A 488 3.26 8.84 -12.50
N LYS A 489 2.36 8.63 -13.49
CA LYS A 489 2.51 9.13 -14.87
C LYS A 489 2.70 10.66 -14.96
N TRP A 490 2.15 11.45 -14.04
CA TRP A 490 2.41 12.90 -13.96
C TRP A 490 3.74 13.24 -13.29
N LEU A 491 4.10 12.58 -12.18
CA LEU A 491 5.37 12.79 -11.49
C LEU A 491 6.57 12.42 -12.37
N ASP A 492 6.49 11.33 -13.13
CA ASP A 492 7.51 10.92 -14.12
C ASP A 492 7.68 11.94 -15.26
N LYS A 493 6.64 12.74 -15.54
CA LYS A 493 6.64 13.84 -16.54
C LYS A 493 6.94 15.22 -15.92
N LEU A 494 7.31 15.28 -14.64
CA LEU A 494 7.52 16.52 -13.87
C LEU A 494 6.28 17.44 -13.83
N MET A 495 5.08 16.89 -13.97
CA MET A 495 3.79 17.59 -13.88
C MET A 495 3.32 17.65 -12.41
N PHE A 496 4.09 18.35 -11.59
CA PHE A 496 3.87 18.43 -10.14
C PHE A 496 2.55 19.13 -9.77
N LYS A 497 2.11 20.11 -10.55
CA LYS A 497 0.87 20.86 -10.28
C LYS A 497 -0.37 19.97 -10.39
N GLU A 498 -0.49 19.23 -11.48
CA GLU A 498 -1.59 18.32 -11.77
C GLU A 498 -1.64 17.19 -10.73
N ALA A 499 -0.47 16.60 -10.42
CA ALA A 499 -0.32 15.62 -9.35
C ALA A 499 -0.77 16.19 -7.99
N PHE A 500 -0.23 17.33 -7.56
CA PHE A 500 -0.56 17.95 -6.27
C PHE A 500 -2.05 18.30 -6.16
N GLU A 501 -2.65 18.88 -7.21
CA GLU A 501 -4.07 19.21 -7.21
C GLU A 501 -4.96 17.97 -7.10
N CYS A 502 -4.64 16.90 -7.84
CA CYS A 502 -5.35 15.63 -7.76
C CYS A 502 -5.22 15.01 -6.36
N MET A 503 -4.00 14.91 -5.85
CA MET A 503 -3.69 14.35 -4.54
C MET A 503 -4.43 15.08 -3.42
N ARG A 504 -4.43 16.42 -3.44
CA ARG A 504 -5.15 17.24 -2.47
C ARG A 504 -6.67 17.06 -2.56
N LYS A 505 -7.24 17.04 -3.78
CA LYS A 505 -8.69 16.85 -4.00
C LYS A 505 -9.16 15.47 -3.52
N LEU A 506 -8.37 14.43 -3.78
CA LEU A 506 -8.69 13.02 -3.47
C LEU A 506 -8.10 12.52 -2.14
N ARG A 507 -7.42 13.39 -1.37
CA ARG A 507 -6.75 13.09 -0.09
C ARG A 507 -5.75 11.92 -0.18
N ILE A 508 -4.97 11.88 -1.27
CA ILE A 508 -3.76 11.05 -1.37
C ILE A 508 -2.64 11.78 -0.63
N ASN A 509 -1.85 11.04 0.14
CA ASN A 509 -0.82 11.64 0.99
C ASN A 509 0.26 12.34 0.16
N LEU A 510 0.53 13.62 0.46
CA LEU A 510 1.44 14.46 -0.32
C LEU A 510 2.91 13.98 -0.36
N ASN A 511 3.34 13.14 0.57
CA ASN A 511 4.70 12.57 0.58
C ASN A 511 5.01 11.78 -0.70
N LEU A 512 4.01 11.22 -1.40
CA LEU A 512 4.20 10.45 -2.64
C LEU A 512 4.88 11.27 -3.75
N ILE A 513 4.76 12.61 -3.74
CA ILE A 513 5.45 13.50 -4.71
C ILE A 513 6.97 13.36 -4.60
N HIS A 514 7.50 13.15 -3.39
CA HIS A 514 8.91 12.85 -3.14
C HIS A 514 9.18 11.35 -3.22
N ASP A 515 8.41 10.54 -2.46
CA ASP A 515 8.72 9.13 -2.22
C ASP A 515 8.64 8.25 -3.47
N HIS A 516 7.86 8.66 -4.48
CA HIS A 516 7.84 8.01 -5.80
C HIS A 516 9.21 8.00 -6.47
N ASN A 517 9.95 9.12 -6.41
CA ASN A 517 11.32 9.19 -6.91
C ASN A 517 12.12 10.31 -6.20
N PRO A 518 12.75 10.01 -5.05
CA PRO A 518 13.45 10.99 -4.23
C PRO A 518 14.54 11.77 -4.98
N LYS A 519 15.27 11.11 -5.90
CA LYS A 519 16.35 11.74 -6.67
C LYS A 519 15.81 12.78 -7.64
N VAL A 520 14.83 12.37 -8.46
CA VAL A 520 14.21 13.27 -9.45
C VAL A 520 13.52 14.45 -8.76
N PHE A 521 12.87 14.24 -7.60
CA PHE A 521 12.31 15.34 -6.82
C PHE A 521 13.40 16.33 -6.35
N LEU A 522 14.47 15.83 -5.71
CA LEU A 522 15.55 16.68 -5.17
C LEU A 522 16.31 17.44 -6.27
N GLU A 523 16.46 16.86 -7.46
CA GLU A 523 17.04 17.53 -8.64
C GLU A 523 16.13 18.59 -9.26
N ASN A 524 14.81 18.52 -9.04
CA ASN A 524 13.79 19.36 -9.70
C ASN A 524 12.95 20.22 -8.74
N VAL A 525 13.46 20.50 -7.53
CA VAL A 525 12.74 21.27 -6.50
C VAL A 525 12.37 22.68 -6.99
N ASP A 526 13.24 23.34 -7.75
CA ASP A 526 12.94 24.64 -8.39
C ASP A 526 11.68 24.58 -9.27
N THR A 527 11.53 23.51 -10.05
CA THR A 527 10.37 23.27 -10.91
C THR A 527 9.11 23.03 -10.07
N PHE A 528 9.21 22.25 -8.99
CA PHE A 528 8.11 22.04 -8.04
C PHE A 528 7.62 23.36 -7.43
N ILE A 529 8.52 24.17 -6.86
CA ILE A 529 8.16 25.46 -6.24
C ILE A 529 7.50 26.41 -7.25
N ARG A 530 8.04 26.50 -8.47
CA ARG A 530 7.50 27.37 -9.54
C ARG A 530 6.14 26.91 -10.08
N GLN A 531 5.89 25.60 -10.15
CA GLN A 531 4.61 25.06 -10.61
C GLN A 531 3.49 25.20 -9.58
N ILE A 532 3.80 25.01 -8.29
CA ILE A 532 2.81 25.13 -7.21
C ILE A 532 2.52 26.59 -6.89
N ASP A 533 3.56 27.44 -6.82
CA ASP A 533 3.60 28.91 -6.61
C ASP A 533 2.92 29.46 -5.33
N SER A 534 1.93 28.75 -4.80
CA SER A 534 1.15 29.12 -3.63
C SER A 534 1.87 28.75 -2.33
N VAL A 535 2.19 29.77 -1.54
CA VAL A 535 2.73 29.67 -0.17
C VAL A 535 1.88 28.71 0.69
N ASN A 536 0.56 28.76 0.58
CA ASN A 536 -0.36 27.90 1.33
C ASN A 536 -0.25 26.42 0.95
N HIS A 537 -0.05 26.12 -0.34
CA HIS A 537 0.11 24.75 -0.82
C HIS A 537 1.48 24.17 -0.44
N ILE A 538 2.54 24.98 -0.51
CA ILE A 538 3.89 24.60 -0.08
C ILE A 538 3.92 24.36 1.44
N ASN A 539 3.24 25.20 2.23
CA ASN A 539 3.11 24.98 3.67
C ASN A 539 2.28 23.73 4.01
N LEU A 540 1.23 23.41 3.23
CA LEU A 540 0.51 22.15 3.37
C LEU A 540 1.41 20.93 3.09
N PHE A 541 2.27 21.00 2.08
CA PHE A 541 3.27 19.96 1.81
C PHE A 541 4.22 19.76 3.00
N PHE A 542 4.76 20.85 3.57
CA PHE A 542 5.62 20.76 4.76
C PHE A 542 4.91 20.26 6.02
N THR A 543 3.62 20.55 6.22
CA THR A 543 2.90 20.09 7.42
C THR A 543 2.49 18.62 7.33
N GLU A 544 2.32 18.07 6.13
CA GLU A 544 1.99 16.66 5.89
C GLU A 544 3.23 15.76 5.77
N LEU A 545 4.42 16.34 5.65
CA LEU A 545 5.68 15.62 5.48
C LEU A 545 5.97 14.66 6.65
N LYS A 546 6.40 13.43 6.34
CA LYS A 546 6.70 12.36 7.29
C LYS A 546 8.05 11.72 6.96
N GLU A 547 8.70 11.16 7.97
CA GLU A 547 9.93 10.38 7.78
C GLU A 547 9.66 9.00 7.16
N GLU A 548 8.46 8.45 7.37
CA GLU A 548 7.99 7.22 6.74
C GLU A 548 7.93 7.35 5.21
N ASP A 549 8.37 6.31 4.52
CA ASP A 549 8.23 6.15 3.06
C ASP A 549 6.82 5.62 2.74
N VAL A 550 6.02 6.44 2.07
CA VAL A 550 4.64 6.08 1.75
C VAL A 550 4.52 5.06 0.63
N THR A 551 5.57 4.84 -0.18
CA THR A 551 5.60 3.79 -1.21
C THR A 551 5.84 2.41 -0.61
N LYS A 552 6.50 2.30 0.55
CA LYS A 552 6.69 1.03 1.26
C LYS A 552 5.49 0.61 2.11
N THR A 553 4.55 1.53 2.37
CA THR A 553 3.48 1.35 3.37
C THR A 553 2.08 1.52 2.82
N MET A 554 1.76 2.70 2.27
CA MET A 554 0.40 3.06 1.87
C MET A 554 0.13 2.94 0.37
N TYR A 555 1.16 3.07 -0.48
CA TYR A 555 1.03 3.15 -1.94
C TYR A 555 2.09 2.29 -2.65
N PRO A 556 2.13 0.97 -2.39
CA PRO A 556 3.10 0.06 -3.02
C PRO A 556 3.16 0.28 -4.54
N PRO A 557 4.36 0.46 -5.13
CA PRO A 557 4.49 0.47 -6.57
C PRO A 557 4.12 -0.93 -7.09
N PRO A 558 3.35 -1.04 -8.19
CA PRO A 558 2.91 -2.33 -8.73
C PRO A 558 4.12 -3.22 -9.11
N SER A 559 5.13 -2.61 -9.73
CA SER A 559 6.45 -3.18 -9.97
C SER A 559 7.44 -2.70 -8.90
N THR A 560 8.18 -3.63 -8.27
CA THR A 560 9.46 -3.27 -7.64
C THR A 560 10.43 -2.85 -8.74
N PRO A 561 10.94 -1.59 -8.75
CA PRO A 561 11.98 -1.22 -9.70
C PRO A 561 13.20 -2.12 -9.48
N THR A 562 13.79 -2.64 -10.54
CA THR A 562 15.05 -3.42 -10.50
C THR A 562 16.27 -2.56 -10.11
N VAL A 563 16.03 -1.31 -9.73
CA VAL A 563 17.00 -0.38 -9.16
C VAL A 563 17.17 -0.77 -7.69
N GLN A 564 18.34 -1.33 -7.35
CA GLN A 564 18.74 -1.51 -5.96
C GLN A 564 18.50 -0.21 -5.18
N PRO A 565 18.07 -0.25 -3.91
CA PRO A 565 18.11 0.93 -3.07
C PRO A 565 19.57 1.41 -3.04
N SER A 566 19.86 2.49 -3.78
CA SER A 566 21.11 3.19 -3.58
C SER A 566 21.16 3.59 -2.11
N SER A 567 22.29 3.31 -1.46
CA SER A 567 22.59 3.67 -0.07
C SER A 567 21.78 4.87 0.38
N ASP A 568 21.00 4.70 1.47
CA ASP A 568 20.15 5.78 2.00
C ASP A 568 20.93 7.10 1.98
N PRO A 569 20.37 8.18 1.41
CA PRO A 569 21.06 9.44 1.34
C PRO A 569 21.46 9.86 2.76
N ASP A 570 22.66 10.44 2.89
CA ASP A 570 23.33 10.66 4.17
C ASP A 570 22.62 11.76 5.00
N GLY A 571 21.49 11.39 5.61
CA GLY A 571 20.56 12.30 6.29
C GLY A 571 19.12 11.80 6.34
N LYS A 572 18.32 12.40 7.22
CA LYS A 572 16.89 12.10 7.37
C LYS A 572 16.07 12.70 6.23
N LYS A 573 15.06 11.98 5.76
CA LYS A 573 14.18 12.37 4.63
C LYS A 573 13.61 13.78 4.83
N VAL A 574 13.01 14.04 5.98
CA VAL A 574 12.40 15.34 6.30
C VAL A 574 13.43 16.47 6.23
N ASP A 575 14.62 16.26 6.79
CA ASP A 575 15.67 17.29 6.84
C ASP A 575 16.25 17.58 5.44
N LEU A 576 16.45 16.56 4.60
CA LEU A 576 16.90 16.71 3.21
C LEU A 576 15.91 17.55 2.38
N ILE A 577 14.62 17.21 2.44
CA ILE A 577 13.55 17.92 1.73
C ILE A 577 13.43 19.37 2.24
N CYS A 578 13.42 19.57 3.55
CA CYS A 578 13.37 20.90 4.15
C CYS A 578 14.56 21.77 3.73
N ASN A 579 15.79 21.23 3.72
CA ASN A 579 16.98 21.98 3.29
C ASN A 579 16.92 22.32 1.78
N ALA A 580 16.57 21.35 0.91
CA ALA A 580 16.53 21.56 -0.53
C ALA A 580 15.44 22.55 -0.96
N MET A 581 14.22 22.42 -0.40
CA MET A 581 13.14 23.38 -0.65
C MET A 581 13.46 24.76 -0.11
N ARG A 582 14.13 24.88 1.04
CA ARG A 582 14.57 26.17 1.60
C ARG A 582 15.53 26.88 0.65
N ALA A 583 16.56 26.19 0.18
CA ALA A 583 17.53 26.74 -0.77
C ALA A 583 16.86 27.22 -2.08
N ALA A 584 15.95 26.41 -2.64
CA ALA A 584 15.17 26.82 -3.82
C ALA A 584 14.31 28.07 -3.55
N MET A 585 13.59 28.12 -2.42
CA MET A 585 12.75 29.27 -2.07
C MET A 585 13.57 30.56 -1.81
N GLU A 586 14.72 30.44 -1.15
CA GLU A 586 15.67 31.54 -0.92
C GLU A 586 16.31 32.03 -2.24
N ASN A 587 16.57 31.14 -3.20
CA ASN A 587 17.05 31.52 -4.55
C ASN A 587 15.96 32.14 -5.43
N ILE A 588 14.69 31.69 -5.32
CA ILE A 588 13.59 32.17 -6.16
C ILE A 588 13.07 33.54 -5.70
N ASN A 589 12.63 33.64 -4.44
CA ASN A 589 12.13 34.88 -3.84
C ASN A 589 11.98 34.74 -2.30
N PRO A 590 12.96 35.21 -1.50
CA PRO A 590 12.89 35.16 -0.04
C PRO A 590 11.68 35.88 0.57
N HIS A 591 11.24 36.98 -0.04
CA HIS A 591 10.13 37.78 0.49
C HIS A 591 8.78 37.08 0.31
N LYS A 592 8.50 36.57 -0.90
CA LYS A 592 7.27 35.80 -1.19
C LYS A 592 7.18 34.53 -0.36
N TYR A 593 8.28 33.78 -0.25
CA TYR A 593 8.31 32.48 0.42
C TYR A 593 8.72 32.55 1.90
N CYS A 594 8.76 33.74 2.51
CA CYS A 594 9.20 33.96 3.89
C CYS A 594 8.55 32.99 4.89
N LEU A 595 7.21 32.89 4.90
CA LEU A 595 6.50 31.95 5.78
C LEU A 595 6.91 30.49 5.54
N SER A 596 7.03 30.06 4.29
CA SER A 596 7.46 28.70 3.93
C SER A 596 8.92 28.40 4.31
N ILE A 597 9.80 29.40 4.24
CA ILE A 597 11.18 29.31 4.72
C ILE A 597 11.19 29.09 6.23
N LEU A 598 10.38 29.84 7.00
CA LEU A 598 10.23 29.62 8.45
C LEU A 598 9.68 28.20 8.75
N THR A 599 8.64 27.76 8.04
CA THR A 599 8.10 26.38 8.15
C THR A 599 9.18 25.32 7.93
N SER A 600 10.05 25.52 6.93
CA SER A 600 11.14 24.59 6.62
C SER A 600 12.20 24.47 7.74
N HIS A 601 12.32 25.45 8.64
CA HIS A 601 13.16 25.37 9.83
C HIS A 601 12.42 24.71 11.01
N VAL A 602 11.13 25.00 11.18
CA VAL A 602 10.28 24.41 12.22
C VAL A 602 10.05 22.91 11.98
N LYS A 603 9.91 22.48 10.73
CA LYS A 603 9.54 21.09 10.37
C LYS A 603 10.70 20.10 10.31
N LYS A 604 11.94 20.55 10.54
CA LYS A 604 13.09 19.65 10.67
C LYS A 604 12.92 18.69 11.85
N THR A 605 13.59 17.54 11.78
CA THR A 605 13.48 16.51 12.82
C THR A 605 14.01 16.96 14.18
N THR A 606 14.90 17.95 14.18
CA THR A 606 15.21 18.82 15.31
C THR A 606 14.87 20.27 14.90
N PRO A 607 13.75 20.85 15.40
CA PRO A 607 13.30 22.18 15.00
C PRO A 607 14.34 23.30 15.25
N GLU A 608 14.66 24.08 14.22
CA GLU A 608 15.67 25.15 14.25
C GLU A 608 15.08 26.47 14.80
N LEU A 609 14.37 26.42 15.94
CA LEU A 609 13.59 27.54 16.47
C LEU A 609 14.42 28.80 16.79
N GLU A 610 15.69 28.65 17.18
CA GLU A 610 16.57 29.81 17.41
C GLU A 610 16.86 30.57 16.11
N THR A 611 17.07 29.87 15.00
CA THR A 611 17.29 30.46 13.66
C THR A 611 16.00 31.09 13.12
N VAL A 612 14.85 30.46 13.37
CA VAL A 612 13.52 31.02 13.06
C VAL A 612 13.33 32.37 13.76
N LEU A 613 13.58 32.41 15.07
CA LEU A 613 13.42 33.61 15.89
C LEU A 613 14.42 34.73 15.52
N GLN A 614 15.65 34.38 15.14
CA GLN A 614 16.61 35.32 14.57
C GLN A 614 16.11 35.93 13.25
N LYS A 615 15.65 35.10 12.29
CA LYS A 615 15.04 35.59 11.04
C LYS A 615 13.81 36.48 11.30
N VAL A 616 12.95 36.16 12.27
CA VAL A 616 11.82 37.01 12.66
C VAL A 616 12.28 38.35 13.25
N HIS A 617 13.38 38.39 14.00
CA HIS A 617 13.95 39.64 14.49
C HIS A 617 14.56 40.50 13.36
N GLU A 618 15.20 39.88 12.36
CA GLU A 618 15.70 40.58 11.17
C GLU A 618 14.57 41.23 10.36
N LEU A 619 13.38 40.60 10.28
CA LEU A 619 12.19 41.20 9.68
C LEU A 619 11.74 42.47 10.42
N GLN A 620 11.94 42.55 11.75
CA GLN A 620 11.59 43.73 12.54
C GLN A 620 12.45 44.95 12.18
N GLY A 621 13.75 44.74 11.89
CA GLY A 621 14.65 45.80 11.44
C GLY A 621 14.41 46.28 10.00
N ASN A 622 13.90 45.40 9.14
CA ASN A 622 13.73 45.65 7.70
C ASN A 622 12.29 46.00 7.26
N ALA A 623 11.33 46.03 8.19
CA ALA A 623 9.89 46.18 7.92
C ALA A 623 9.46 47.46 7.15
N ALA A 624 10.35 48.44 6.97
CA ALA A 624 10.03 49.73 6.36
C ALA A 624 10.34 49.85 4.85
N LEU A 625 10.94 48.82 4.21
CA LEU A 625 11.59 48.98 2.89
C LEU A 625 10.89 48.30 1.70
N VAL A 626 9.96 47.35 1.90
CA VAL A 626 9.32 46.60 0.81
C VAL A 626 7.81 46.46 1.05
N PRO A 627 6.91 46.98 0.16
CA PRO A 627 5.45 46.98 0.38
C PRO A 627 4.73 45.62 0.44
N ASP A 628 5.43 44.52 0.18
CA ASP A 628 4.86 43.17 0.00
C ASP A 628 5.62 42.11 0.85
N ALA A 629 6.42 42.56 1.82
CA ALA A 629 7.20 41.69 2.71
C ALA A 629 6.42 41.34 3.99
N VAL A 630 6.48 40.08 4.38
CA VAL A 630 5.83 39.57 5.62
C VAL A 630 6.41 40.28 6.85
N SER A 631 5.54 40.87 7.66
CA SER A 631 5.96 41.54 8.90
C SER A 631 6.35 40.53 9.98
N ALA A 632 7.18 40.96 10.94
CA ALA A 632 7.53 40.15 12.10
C ALA A 632 6.30 39.69 12.89
N GLU A 633 5.23 40.50 12.95
CA GLU A 633 3.97 40.12 13.62
C GLU A 633 3.21 39.01 12.91
N GLU A 634 3.16 39.03 11.57
CA GLU A 634 2.47 38.03 10.76
C GLU A 634 3.22 36.70 10.78
N ALA A 635 4.56 36.76 10.66
CA ALA A 635 5.43 35.61 10.83
C ALA A 635 5.23 34.96 12.20
N LEU A 636 5.14 35.76 13.27
CA LEU A 636 4.95 35.24 14.62
C LEU A 636 3.53 34.66 14.84
N LYS A 637 2.48 35.32 14.35
CA LYS A 637 1.10 34.77 14.35
C LYS A 637 1.02 33.43 13.61
N TYR A 638 1.77 33.29 12.52
CA TYR A 638 1.84 32.04 11.76
C TYR A 638 2.61 30.95 12.51
N LEU A 639 3.74 31.26 13.14
CA LEU A 639 4.52 30.32 13.94
C LEU A 639 3.74 29.75 15.14
N LEU A 640 2.88 30.55 15.76
CA LEU A 640 1.96 30.13 16.83
C LEU A 640 0.91 29.09 16.39
N LEU A 641 0.75 28.83 15.08
CA LEU A 641 -0.07 27.72 14.56
C LEU A 641 0.73 26.40 14.42
N LEU A 642 2.06 26.45 14.54
CA LEU A 642 2.97 25.33 14.29
C LEU A 642 3.76 24.86 15.52
N VAL A 643 3.99 25.76 16.49
CA VAL A 643 4.88 25.57 17.65
C VAL A 643 4.12 25.96 18.93
N ASP A 644 4.38 25.29 20.05
CA ASP A 644 3.76 25.66 21.34
C ASP A 644 4.19 27.06 21.81
N VAL A 645 3.25 27.79 22.41
CA VAL A 645 3.47 29.12 22.99
C VAL A 645 4.65 29.16 23.95
N ASN A 646 4.78 28.15 24.82
CA ASN A 646 5.81 28.12 25.85
C ASN A 646 7.17 27.77 25.25
N GLU A 647 7.20 26.85 24.30
CA GLU A 647 8.42 26.49 23.56
C GLU A 647 8.96 27.68 22.78
N LEU A 648 8.10 28.43 22.08
CA LEU A 648 8.49 29.65 21.35
C LEU A 648 9.01 30.74 22.30
N TYR A 649 8.37 30.92 23.47
CA TYR A 649 8.82 31.85 24.51
C TYR A 649 10.16 31.44 25.13
N ASP A 650 10.34 30.16 25.46
CA ASP A 650 11.55 29.62 26.06
C ASP A 650 12.74 29.68 25.08
N HIS A 651 12.52 29.40 23.79
CA HIS A 651 13.52 29.62 22.77
C HIS A 651 13.83 31.10 22.53
N SER A 652 12.84 32.00 22.68
CA SER A 652 13.09 33.45 22.60
C SER A 652 13.99 33.93 23.74
N LEU A 653 13.80 33.43 24.97
CA LEU A 653 14.70 33.69 26.10
C LEU A 653 16.12 33.20 25.80
N GLY A 654 16.24 32.05 25.13
CA GLY A 654 17.52 31.47 24.72
C GLY A 654 18.34 32.30 23.73
N THR A 655 17.73 33.30 23.07
CA THR A 655 18.45 34.28 22.22
C THR A 655 19.13 35.40 23.02
N TYR A 656 18.80 35.55 24.31
CA TYR A 656 19.17 36.65 25.19
C TYR A 656 18.72 38.05 24.73
N ASN A 657 17.85 38.17 23.72
CA ASN A 657 17.30 39.44 23.25
C ASN A 657 15.92 39.72 23.89
N PHE A 658 15.88 40.63 24.85
CA PHE A 658 14.67 40.95 25.62
C PHE A 658 13.53 41.56 24.78
N ASP A 659 13.83 42.26 23.69
CA ASP A 659 12.79 42.93 22.88
C ASP A 659 12.03 41.90 22.03
N LEU A 660 12.75 40.90 21.53
CA LEU A 660 12.15 39.72 20.90
C LEU A 660 11.30 38.90 21.89
N VAL A 661 11.80 38.69 23.12
CA VAL A 661 11.05 37.98 24.18
C VAL A 661 9.74 38.68 24.53
N LEU A 662 9.75 40.02 24.62
CA LEU A 662 8.55 40.82 24.87
C LEU A 662 7.54 40.70 23.72
N MET A 663 7.99 40.82 22.47
CA MET A 663 7.14 40.61 21.30
C MET A 663 6.48 39.22 21.31
N VAL A 664 7.26 38.17 21.62
CA VAL A 664 6.73 36.81 21.72
C VAL A 664 5.68 36.73 22.83
N ALA A 665 5.98 37.21 24.04
CA ALA A 665 5.07 37.14 25.18
C ALA A 665 3.73 37.85 24.93
N GLU A 666 3.77 39.07 24.38
CA GLU A 666 2.58 39.88 24.08
C GLU A 666 1.67 39.23 23.03
N LYS A 667 2.24 38.75 21.92
CA LYS A 667 1.44 38.13 20.84
C LYS A 667 0.96 36.72 21.21
N SER A 668 1.63 36.05 22.17
CA SER A 668 1.25 34.72 22.68
C SER A 668 0.18 34.73 23.77
N GLN A 669 -0.33 35.90 24.18
CA GLN A 669 -1.34 36.05 25.25
C GLN A 669 -0.90 35.46 26.62
N LYS A 670 0.41 35.38 26.88
CA LYS A 670 0.94 34.95 28.20
C LYS A 670 0.62 36.04 29.25
N ASP A 671 0.32 35.69 30.50
CA ASP A 671 -0.05 36.71 31.51
C ASP A 671 1.14 37.65 31.78
N PRO A 672 1.01 38.98 31.57
CA PRO A 672 2.05 39.96 31.90
C PRO A 672 2.55 39.87 33.34
N LYS A 673 1.74 39.39 34.28
CA LYS A 673 2.14 39.17 35.68
C LYS A 673 3.12 38.01 35.87
N GLU A 674 3.16 37.04 34.95
CA GLU A 674 4.10 35.93 35.02
C GLU A 674 5.46 36.32 34.43
N TYR A 675 5.48 36.93 33.23
CA TYR A 675 6.74 37.20 32.53
C TYR A 675 7.40 38.54 32.89
N LEU A 676 6.65 39.64 33.11
CA LEU A 676 7.28 40.94 33.37
C LEU A 676 8.12 40.98 34.67
N PRO A 677 7.70 40.40 35.81
CA PRO A 677 8.54 40.38 37.01
C PRO A 677 9.83 39.58 36.81
N PHE A 678 9.77 38.49 36.03
CA PHE A 678 10.93 37.67 35.70
C PHE A 678 11.92 38.44 34.82
N LEU A 679 11.47 39.03 33.71
CA LEU A 679 12.32 39.84 32.83
C LEU A 679 12.91 41.08 33.55
N ASN A 680 12.13 41.74 34.40
CA ASN A 680 12.61 42.88 35.19
C ASN A 680 13.62 42.49 36.28
N THR A 681 13.62 41.23 36.72
CA THR A 681 14.65 40.70 37.63
C THR A 681 15.92 40.36 36.85
N LEU A 682 15.79 39.71 35.69
CA LEU A 682 16.92 39.40 34.80
C LEU A 682 17.65 40.67 34.32
N LYS A 683 16.92 41.73 33.94
CA LYS A 683 17.50 43.02 33.49
C LYS A 683 18.35 43.74 34.56
N LYS A 684 18.30 43.33 35.83
CA LYS A 684 19.10 43.89 36.94
C LYS A 684 20.39 43.10 37.23
N MET A 685 20.58 41.93 36.62
CA MET A 685 21.75 41.08 36.84
C MET A 685 22.92 41.50 35.94
N GLU A 686 24.15 41.16 36.35
CA GLU A 686 25.34 41.23 35.50
C GLU A 686 25.18 40.30 34.28
N THR A 687 25.77 40.64 33.13
CA THR A 687 25.56 39.99 31.83
C THR A 687 25.80 38.48 31.82
N ASN A 688 26.87 37.97 32.42
CA ASN A 688 27.15 36.55 32.47
C ASN A 688 26.23 35.83 33.46
N TYR A 689 25.98 36.42 34.64
CA TYR A 689 25.07 35.87 35.64
C TYR A 689 23.60 35.86 35.18
N GLN A 690 23.20 36.85 34.38
CA GLN A 690 21.92 36.92 33.67
C GLN A 690 21.76 35.75 32.71
N ARG A 691 22.75 35.52 31.83
CA ARG A 691 22.74 34.41 30.85
C ARG A 691 22.77 33.05 31.54
N PHE A 692 23.56 32.90 32.59
CA PHE A 692 23.53 31.75 33.50
C PHE A 692 22.11 31.50 34.04
N THR A 693 21.44 32.53 34.58
CA THR A 693 20.10 32.40 35.16
C THR A 693 19.07 32.01 34.10
N ILE A 694 19.16 32.57 32.89
CA ILE A 694 18.34 32.20 31.73
C ILE A 694 18.56 30.74 31.34
N ASP A 695 19.81 30.31 31.10
CA ASP A 695 20.10 28.93 30.69
C ASP A 695 19.77 27.92 31.80
N LYS A 696 19.92 28.28 33.08
CA LYS A 696 19.48 27.47 34.25
C LYS A 696 17.96 27.30 34.29
N TYR A 697 17.19 28.36 33.99
CA TYR A 697 15.73 28.32 33.84
C TYR A 697 15.30 27.43 32.67
N LEU A 698 15.93 27.61 31.50
CA LEU A 698 15.72 26.83 30.28
C LEU A 698 16.28 25.40 30.35
N LYS A 699 16.85 24.97 31.48
CA LYS A 699 17.49 23.66 31.71
C LYS A 699 18.67 23.35 30.77
N ARG A 700 19.25 24.38 30.16
CA ARG A 700 20.43 24.35 29.27
C ARG A 700 21.71 24.34 30.10
N TYR A 701 21.81 23.39 31.02
CA TYR A 701 22.78 23.43 32.11
C TYR A 701 24.25 23.48 31.64
N GLU A 702 24.60 22.89 30.49
CA GLU A 702 25.93 23.01 29.87
C GLU A 702 26.29 24.45 29.46
N LYS A 703 25.35 25.18 28.85
CA LYS A 703 25.54 26.62 28.54
C LYS A 703 25.60 27.43 29.85
N ALA A 704 24.75 27.09 30.82
CA ALA A 704 24.68 27.77 32.11
C ALA A 704 26.04 27.74 32.87
N ILE A 705 26.71 26.58 32.97
CA ILE A 705 28.04 26.50 33.61
C ILE A 705 29.11 27.28 32.84
N GLY A 706 28.99 27.38 31.51
CA GLY A 706 29.90 28.14 30.64
C GLY A 706 29.75 29.66 30.70
N HIS A 707 28.66 30.16 31.30
CA HIS A 707 28.53 31.57 31.70
C HIS A 707 28.94 31.75 33.17
N LEU A 708 28.52 30.85 34.06
CA LEU A 708 28.82 30.94 35.50
C LEU A 708 30.32 30.87 35.79
N SER A 709 31.09 30.10 35.01
CA SER A 709 32.56 30.06 35.11
C SER A 709 33.25 31.41 34.84
N LYS A 710 32.55 32.36 34.20
CA LYS A 710 33.04 33.71 33.89
C LYS A 710 32.59 34.78 34.89
N CYS A 711 31.69 34.44 35.83
CA CYS A 711 31.13 35.38 36.81
C CYS A 711 32.08 35.76 37.95
N GLY A 712 33.22 35.07 38.10
CA GLY A 712 34.20 35.31 39.17
C GLY A 712 34.36 34.10 40.12
N PRO A 713 35.48 34.01 40.87
CA PRO A 713 35.75 32.91 41.79
C PRO A 713 34.72 32.78 42.93
N GLU A 714 34.06 33.87 43.33
CA GLU A 714 33.04 33.91 44.37
C GLU A 714 31.79 33.08 44.03
N TYR A 715 31.51 32.86 42.74
CA TYR A 715 30.41 32.00 42.27
C TYR A 715 30.83 30.53 42.08
N PHE A 716 32.10 30.18 42.28
CA PHE A 716 32.58 28.81 42.12
C PHE A 716 31.86 27.78 43.02
N PRO A 717 31.50 28.07 44.30
CA PRO A 717 30.72 27.15 45.11
C PRO A 717 29.33 26.85 44.55
N GLU A 718 28.66 27.85 43.95
CA GLU A 718 27.38 27.62 43.25
C GLU A 718 27.59 26.78 41.98
N CYS A 719 28.66 27.04 41.23
CA CYS A 719 29.04 26.29 40.05
C CYS A 719 29.29 24.80 40.38
N LEU A 720 30.09 24.53 41.42
CA LEU A 720 30.40 23.17 41.87
C LEU A 720 29.16 22.41 42.34
N ASN A 721 28.23 23.08 43.01
CA ASN A 721 26.94 22.48 43.38
C ASN A 721 26.08 22.16 42.15
N LEU A 722 25.96 23.07 41.18
CA LEU A 722 25.22 22.80 39.95
C LEU A 722 25.84 21.65 39.12
N ILE A 723 27.17 21.55 39.10
CA ILE A 723 27.90 20.44 38.46
C ILE A 723 27.55 19.11 39.12
N LYS A 724 27.52 19.05 40.47
CA LYS A 724 27.11 17.87 41.24
C LYS A 724 25.63 17.51 41.01
N ASP A 725 24.73 18.49 41.08
CA ASP A 725 23.28 18.28 40.93
C ASP A 725 22.85 17.85 39.52
N LYS A 726 23.70 18.06 38.51
CA LYS A 726 23.43 17.79 37.08
C LYS A 726 24.45 16.88 36.41
N ASN A 727 25.40 16.31 37.16
CA ASN A 727 26.45 15.41 36.70
C ASN A 727 27.31 15.97 35.53
N LEU A 728 27.53 17.28 35.48
CA LEU A 728 28.20 17.97 34.34
C LEU A 728 29.74 17.97 34.40
N TYR A 729 30.33 16.97 35.05
CA TYR A 729 31.76 16.95 35.37
C TYR A 729 32.67 17.10 34.14
N ASN A 730 32.42 16.33 33.07
CA ASN A 730 33.25 16.37 31.86
C ASN A 730 33.28 17.78 31.23
N LYS A 731 32.10 18.41 31.06
CA LYS A 731 32.01 19.74 30.46
C LYS A 731 32.58 20.83 31.38
N ALA A 732 32.47 20.66 32.69
CA ALA A 732 33.09 21.57 33.65
C ALA A 732 34.62 21.51 33.64
N LEU A 733 35.21 20.32 33.46
CA LEU A 733 36.67 20.14 33.37
C LEU A 733 37.27 20.79 32.10
N GLU A 734 36.49 21.03 31.04
CA GLU A 734 36.91 21.80 29.87
C GLU A 734 36.98 23.32 30.14
N LEU A 735 36.26 23.82 31.16
CA LEU A 735 36.11 25.27 31.42
C LEU A 735 37.19 25.84 32.35
N TYR A 736 37.89 25.00 33.12
CA TYR A 736 38.91 25.42 34.09
C TYR A 736 40.29 24.87 33.72
N PRO A 737 41.38 25.66 33.86
CA PRO A 737 42.74 25.16 33.58
C PRO A 737 43.12 23.97 34.48
N PRO A 738 43.85 22.95 33.98
CA PRO A 738 44.20 21.75 34.76
C PRO A 738 44.95 22.02 36.06
N ASP A 739 45.80 23.06 36.10
CA ASP A 739 46.59 23.43 37.27
C ASP A 739 45.80 24.20 38.34
N SER A 740 44.57 24.60 38.04
CA SER A 740 43.71 25.39 38.94
C SER A 740 43.17 24.55 40.11
N GLN A 741 42.98 25.19 41.26
CA GLN A 741 42.35 24.52 42.41
C GLN A 741 40.90 24.10 42.08
N GLN A 742 40.19 24.92 41.28
CA GLN A 742 38.84 24.63 40.79
C GLN A 742 38.78 23.31 40.02
N TYR A 743 39.75 23.06 39.13
CA TYR A 743 39.83 21.81 38.37
C TYR A 743 40.07 20.60 39.28
N LYS A 744 40.91 20.73 40.32
CA LYS A 744 41.13 19.69 41.33
C LYS A 744 39.87 19.39 42.13
N ASP A 745 39.16 20.43 42.58
CA ASP A 745 37.93 20.28 43.36
C ASP A 745 36.80 19.61 42.54
N ILE A 746 36.66 19.98 41.26
CA ILE A 746 35.74 19.30 40.32
C ILE A 746 36.17 17.84 40.09
N SER A 747 37.47 17.58 39.92
CA SER A 747 37.99 16.22 39.70
C SER A 747 37.74 15.31 40.90
N ILE A 748 37.96 15.80 42.12
CA ILE A 748 37.67 15.06 43.36
C ILE A 748 36.17 14.76 43.46
N ALA A 749 35.32 15.76 43.21
CA ALA A 749 33.86 15.58 43.20
C ALA A 749 33.38 14.60 42.12
N TYR A 750 34.06 14.53 40.98
CA TYR A 750 33.76 13.57 39.91
C TYR A 750 34.16 12.15 40.30
N GLY A 751 35.36 11.96 40.88
CA GLY A 751 35.78 10.66 41.41
C GLY A 751 34.85 10.15 42.52
N GLU A 752 34.36 11.04 43.39
CA GLU A 752 33.39 10.69 44.44
C GLU A 752 32.02 10.28 43.87
N HIS A 753 31.54 10.97 42.84
CA HIS A 753 30.33 10.58 42.11
C HIS A 753 30.49 9.22 41.41
N LEU A 754 31.61 8.98 40.74
CA LEU A 754 31.91 7.71 40.09
C LEU A 754 32.00 6.55 41.10
N LEU A 755 32.50 6.78 42.32
CA LEU A 755 32.46 5.78 43.40
C LEU A 755 31.02 5.46 43.86
N GLN A 756 30.13 6.46 43.92
CA GLN A 756 28.72 6.25 44.27
C GLN A 756 27.96 5.46 43.20
N GLU A 757 28.28 5.68 41.92
CA GLU A 757 27.76 4.90 40.78
C GLU A 757 28.43 3.52 40.60
N HIS A 758 29.28 3.08 41.56
CA HIS A 758 30.06 1.83 41.51
C HIS A 758 31.05 1.73 40.34
N LEU A 759 31.37 2.84 39.66
CA LEU A 759 32.36 2.94 38.59
C LEU A 759 33.77 3.15 39.17
N HIS A 760 34.22 2.15 39.93
CA HIS A 760 35.45 2.18 40.73
C HIS A 760 36.73 2.40 39.90
N GLU A 761 36.83 1.84 38.70
CA GLU A 761 38.01 2.01 37.84
C GLU A 761 38.11 3.42 37.23
N PRO A 762 37.07 4.00 36.59
CA PRO A 762 37.04 5.40 36.22
C PRO A 762 37.32 6.35 37.40
N ALA A 763 36.75 6.09 38.58
CA ALA A 763 37.02 6.88 39.78
C ALA A 763 38.50 6.87 40.15
N GLY A 764 39.14 5.70 40.16
CA GLY A 764 40.57 5.54 40.44
C GLY A 764 41.45 6.33 39.47
N LEU A 765 41.13 6.32 38.17
CA LEU A 765 41.84 7.08 37.14
C LEU A 765 41.69 8.61 37.35
N VAL A 766 40.49 9.09 37.68
CA VAL A 766 40.26 10.53 37.96
C VAL A 766 41.03 10.97 39.21
N PHE A 767 40.99 10.19 40.29
CA PHE A 767 41.75 10.50 41.51
C PHE A 767 43.27 10.45 41.30
N ALA A 768 43.78 9.47 40.57
CA ALA A 768 45.21 9.38 40.24
C ALA A 768 45.67 10.60 39.44
N ARG A 769 44.86 11.03 38.45
CA ARG A 769 45.16 12.20 37.62
C ARG A 769 45.16 13.52 38.39
N CYS A 770 44.27 13.69 39.38
CA CYS A 770 44.20 14.92 40.19
C CYS A 770 45.12 14.91 41.42
N GLY A 771 45.99 13.91 41.59
CA GLY A 771 46.93 13.79 42.70
C GLY A 771 46.32 13.26 44.02
N ALA A 772 45.09 12.75 43.99
CA ALA A 772 44.40 12.18 45.15
C ALA A 772 44.76 10.69 45.33
N HIS A 773 46.05 10.37 45.44
CA HIS A 773 46.60 9.01 45.35
C HIS A 773 45.98 8.01 46.35
N GLU A 774 45.66 8.41 47.58
CA GLU A 774 44.98 7.53 48.57
C GLU A 774 43.57 7.10 48.13
N LYS A 775 42.77 8.05 47.59
CA LYS A 775 41.45 7.77 47.01
C LYS A 775 41.58 6.93 45.73
N ALA A 776 42.63 7.12 44.95
CA ALA A 776 42.91 6.30 43.77
C ALA A 776 43.24 4.86 44.15
N LEU A 777 44.10 4.63 45.14
CA LEU A 777 44.50 3.30 45.59
C LEU A 777 43.30 2.48 46.08
N SER A 778 42.46 3.10 46.94
CA SER A 778 41.24 2.48 47.46
C SER A 778 40.22 2.17 46.35
N ALA A 779 40.09 3.04 45.34
CA ALA A 779 39.24 2.79 44.18
C ALA A 779 39.75 1.63 43.30
N PHE A 780 41.06 1.57 43.03
CA PHE A 780 41.67 0.47 42.27
C PHE A 780 41.64 -0.88 43.01
N LEU A 781 41.74 -0.86 44.34
CA LEU A 781 41.50 -2.04 45.19
C LEU A 781 40.06 -2.56 45.07
N ALA A 782 39.07 -1.66 45.02
CA ALA A 782 37.66 -2.03 44.90
C ALA A 782 37.32 -2.68 43.55
N CYS A 783 37.91 -2.24 42.44
CA CYS A 783 37.71 -2.89 41.13
C CYS A 783 38.64 -4.09 40.89
N GLY A 784 39.67 -4.30 41.70
CA GLY A 784 40.68 -5.33 41.48
C GLY A 784 41.66 -5.02 40.33
N ASN A 785 41.81 -3.76 39.91
CA ASN A 785 42.86 -3.37 38.95
C ASN A 785 44.21 -3.30 39.66
N TRP A 786 44.79 -4.47 39.88
CA TRP A 786 46.03 -4.66 40.63
C TRP A 786 47.22 -3.90 40.03
N ARG A 787 47.29 -3.78 38.70
CA ARG A 787 48.36 -3.07 38.00
C ARG A 787 48.36 -1.58 38.37
N GLN A 788 47.20 -0.92 38.29
CA GLN A 788 47.08 0.49 38.67
C GLN A 788 47.21 0.70 40.18
N ALA A 789 46.65 -0.21 41.00
CA ALA A 789 46.83 -0.16 42.45
C ALA A 789 48.31 -0.19 42.86
N LEU A 790 49.13 -1.04 42.23
CA LEU A 790 50.57 -1.12 42.50
C LEU A 790 51.38 0.07 41.94
N CYS A 791 50.96 0.66 40.82
CA CYS A 791 51.52 1.93 40.34
C CYS A 791 51.28 3.08 41.34
N VAL A 792 50.07 3.19 41.89
CA VAL A 792 49.73 4.20 42.90
C VAL A 792 50.42 3.89 44.24
N ALA A 793 50.54 2.62 44.62
CA ALA A 793 51.30 2.18 45.80
C ALA A 793 52.77 2.60 45.75
N ALA A 794 53.39 2.54 44.56
CA ALA A 794 54.76 3.02 44.35
C ALA A 794 54.86 4.56 44.43
N GLN A 795 53.85 5.30 43.96
CA GLN A 795 53.77 6.76 44.11
C GLN A 795 53.57 7.20 45.58
N LEU A 796 53.01 6.32 46.41
CA LEU A 796 52.84 6.50 47.86
C LEU A 796 54.04 5.98 48.69
N GLU A 797 55.12 5.54 48.03
CA GLU A 797 56.35 5.02 48.66
C GLU A 797 56.11 3.89 49.69
N LEU A 798 55.10 3.04 49.47
CA LEU A 798 54.78 1.94 50.38
C LEU A 798 55.95 0.95 50.54
N ASN A 799 56.20 0.53 51.79
CA ASN A 799 57.31 -0.36 52.12
C ASN A 799 57.05 -1.81 51.66
N LYS A 800 58.08 -2.67 51.72
CA LYS A 800 57.98 -4.06 51.22
C LYS A 800 56.88 -4.89 51.91
N ASP A 801 56.69 -4.71 53.22
CA ASP A 801 55.68 -5.45 53.99
C ASP A 801 54.26 -4.95 53.68
N GLN A 802 54.10 -3.64 53.44
CA GLN A 802 52.87 -3.02 52.96
C GLN A 802 52.54 -3.46 51.54
N LEU A 803 53.53 -3.55 50.64
CA LEU A 803 53.33 -4.09 49.29
C LEU A 803 52.95 -5.58 49.30
N ALA A 804 53.54 -6.39 50.19
CA ALA A 804 53.19 -7.80 50.32
C ALA A 804 51.78 -8.01 50.94
N SER A 805 51.34 -7.14 51.86
CA SER A 805 49.97 -7.20 52.40
C SER A 805 48.92 -6.65 51.41
N LEU A 806 49.26 -5.59 50.67
CA LEU A 806 48.47 -5.09 49.54
C LEU A 806 48.34 -6.15 48.43
N GLY A 807 49.42 -6.84 48.09
CA GLY A 807 49.45 -7.95 47.12
C GLY A 807 48.51 -9.09 47.51
N ARG A 808 48.54 -9.55 48.76
CA ARG A 808 47.58 -10.56 49.26
C ARG A 808 46.12 -10.08 49.23
N THR A 809 45.88 -8.80 49.54
CA THR A 809 44.54 -8.19 49.48
C THR A 809 44.01 -8.15 48.04
N LEU A 810 44.87 -7.77 47.08
CA LEU A 810 44.55 -7.79 45.65
C LEU A 810 44.34 -9.20 45.12
N ALA A 811 45.17 -10.17 45.52
CA ALA A 811 45.02 -11.57 45.14
C ALA A 811 43.66 -12.13 45.61
N GLY A 812 43.27 -11.89 46.87
CA GLY A 812 41.94 -12.26 47.37
C GLY A 812 40.80 -11.63 46.56
N LYS A 813 40.90 -10.34 46.20
CA LYS A 813 39.93 -9.67 45.33
C LYS A 813 39.88 -10.21 43.89
N LEU A 814 41.01 -10.67 43.37
CA LEU A 814 41.09 -11.29 42.04
C LEU A 814 40.51 -12.72 42.05
N VAL A 815 40.71 -13.48 43.13
CA VAL A 815 40.08 -14.79 43.35
C VAL A 815 38.56 -14.66 43.47
N GLU A 816 38.04 -13.68 44.23
CA GLU A 816 36.60 -13.35 44.24
C GLU A 816 36.04 -13.05 42.82
N GLN A 817 36.88 -12.52 41.91
CA GLN A 817 36.55 -12.24 40.51
C GLN A 817 36.86 -13.40 39.54
N ARG A 818 37.29 -14.57 40.03
CA ARG A 818 37.76 -15.72 39.23
C ARG A 818 38.94 -15.43 38.29
N LYS A 819 39.73 -14.39 38.57
CA LYS A 819 40.93 -14.01 37.81
C LYS A 819 42.18 -14.67 38.38
N TYR A 820 42.16 -16.01 38.42
CA TYR A 820 43.16 -16.84 39.08
C TYR A 820 44.60 -16.57 38.59
N SER A 821 44.81 -16.44 37.28
CA SER A 821 46.15 -16.18 36.71
C SER A 821 46.70 -14.79 37.07
N ASP A 822 45.85 -13.75 37.15
CA ASP A 822 46.25 -12.43 37.66
C ASP A 822 46.56 -12.51 39.17
N ALA A 823 45.76 -13.23 39.95
CA ALA A 823 45.98 -13.41 41.39
C ALA A 823 47.33 -14.12 41.68
N ALA A 824 47.62 -15.20 40.96
CA ALA A 824 48.88 -15.91 41.04
C ALA A 824 50.08 -15.03 40.66
N ALA A 825 49.97 -14.22 39.61
CA ALA A 825 51.02 -13.28 39.22
C ALA A 825 51.30 -12.24 40.32
N VAL A 826 50.26 -11.72 40.98
CA VAL A 826 50.42 -10.79 42.13
C VAL A 826 51.10 -11.47 43.31
N LEU A 827 50.73 -12.71 43.64
CA LEU A 827 51.34 -13.47 44.74
C LEU A 827 52.80 -13.85 44.44
N GLU A 828 53.11 -14.33 43.23
CA GLU A 828 54.47 -14.65 42.80
C GLU A 828 55.39 -13.41 42.87
N GLN A 829 54.96 -12.29 42.30
CA GLN A 829 55.83 -11.14 42.05
C GLN A 829 55.96 -10.21 43.27
N TYR A 830 54.89 -10.04 44.05
CA TYR A 830 54.83 -9.03 45.12
C TYR A 830 54.69 -9.60 46.53
N ALA A 831 54.07 -10.78 46.70
CA ALA A 831 53.98 -11.44 48.01
C ALA A 831 55.06 -12.53 48.23
N GLN A 832 55.73 -12.97 47.16
CA GLN A 832 56.68 -14.09 47.12
C GLN A 832 56.08 -15.43 47.58
N ASP A 833 54.76 -15.59 47.37
CA ASP A 833 53.99 -16.75 47.83
C ASP A 833 53.80 -17.75 46.68
N TYR A 834 54.87 -18.47 46.35
CA TYR A 834 54.96 -19.28 45.13
C TYR A 834 54.08 -20.54 45.16
N GLU A 835 53.83 -21.09 46.35
CA GLU A 835 53.04 -22.32 46.52
C GLU A 835 51.55 -22.02 46.31
N GLU A 836 51.04 -20.96 46.96
CA GLU A 836 49.68 -20.46 46.74
C GLU A 836 49.48 -20.00 45.28
N ALA A 837 50.48 -19.34 44.67
CA ALA A 837 50.43 -18.97 43.25
C ALA A 837 50.29 -20.19 42.32
N VAL A 838 50.97 -21.31 42.60
CA VAL A 838 50.81 -22.55 41.83
C VAL A 838 49.43 -23.17 42.05
N LEU A 839 48.91 -23.19 43.29
CA LEU A 839 47.57 -23.70 43.59
C LEU A 839 46.48 -22.91 42.84
N LEU A 840 46.55 -21.58 42.84
CA LEU A 840 45.62 -20.74 42.09
C LEU A 840 45.72 -20.95 40.57
N LEU A 841 46.92 -21.18 40.01
CA LEU A 841 47.05 -21.50 38.58
C LEU A 841 46.44 -22.86 38.23
N LEU A 842 46.49 -23.85 39.15
CA LEU A 842 45.82 -25.14 38.97
C LEU A 842 44.29 -25.00 39.07
N GLU A 843 43.76 -24.21 40.01
CA GLU A 843 42.33 -23.90 40.11
C GLU A 843 41.82 -23.16 38.85
N GLY A 844 42.65 -22.26 38.30
CA GLY A 844 42.40 -21.53 37.05
C GLY A 844 42.71 -22.29 35.75
N ALA A 845 42.97 -23.60 35.81
CA ALA A 845 43.33 -24.45 34.66
C ALA A 845 44.53 -23.96 33.81
N ALA A 846 45.42 -23.13 34.36
CA ALA A 846 46.60 -22.56 33.72
C ALA A 846 47.80 -23.53 33.81
N TRP A 847 47.61 -24.76 33.33
CA TRP A 847 48.50 -25.90 33.57
C TRP A 847 49.97 -25.69 33.17
N GLU A 848 50.20 -25.12 31.98
CA GLU A 848 51.55 -24.89 31.44
C GLU A 848 52.33 -23.88 32.31
N GLU A 849 51.65 -22.85 32.84
CA GLU A 849 52.25 -21.82 33.68
C GLU A 849 52.48 -22.32 35.13
N ALA A 850 51.55 -23.12 35.68
CA ALA A 850 51.75 -23.80 36.96
C ALA A 850 53.00 -24.69 36.91
N LEU A 851 53.16 -25.48 35.85
CA LEU A 851 54.31 -26.35 35.62
C LEU A 851 55.61 -25.53 35.44
N ARG A 852 55.54 -24.39 34.75
CA ARG A 852 56.67 -23.45 34.62
C ARG A 852 57.13 -22.90 35.98
N LEU A 853 56.20 -22.48 36.85
CA LEU A 853 56.53 -21.99 38.20
C LEU A 853 57.15 -23.10 39.07
N VAL A 854 56.57 -24.30 39.06
CA VAL A 854 57.08 -25.47 39.78
C VAL A 854 58.55 -25.76 39.44
N HIS A 855 58.92 -25.74 38.16
CA HIS A 855 60.31 -25.90 37.74
C HIS A 855 61.17 -24.67 38.04
N LYS A 856 60.66 -23.44 37.86
CA LYS A 856 61.38 -22.19 38.17
C LYS A 856 61.84 -22.12 39.63
N TYR A 857 61.02 -22.64 40.55
CA TYR A 857 61.30 -22.62 41.99
C TYR A 857 61.83 -23.95 42.55
N ASN A 858 62.20 -24.91 41.68
CA ASN A 858 62.74 -26.23 42.06
C ASN A 858 61.86 -26.99 43.08
N ARG A 859 60.54 -27.01 42.88
CA ARG A 859 59.56 -27.73 43.72
C ARG A 859 58.86 -28.89 42.98
N PRO A 860 59.61 -29.86 42.38
CA PRO A 860 59.01 -30.95 41.61
C PRO A 860 58.13 -31.88 42.44
N ASP A 861 58.21 -31.82 43.78
CA ASP A 861 57.27 -32.45 44.71
C ASP A 861 55.81 -32.10 44.40
N ILE A 862 55.54 -30.83 44.03
CA ILE A 862 54.20 -30.33 43.73
C ILE A 862 53.58 -31.01 42.48
N ILE A 863 54.40 -31.57 41.59
CA ILE A 863 53.92 -32.28 40.38
C ILE A 863 53.10 -33.51 40.77
N GLU A 864 53.59 -34.29 41.73
CA GLU A 864 52.90 -35.51 42.20
C GLU A 864 51.81 -35.20 43.22
N THR A 865 52.00 -34.19 44.10
CA THR A 865 51.03 -33.89 45.16
C THR A 865 49.82 -33.09 44.70
N ASN A 866 49.96 -32.24 43.67
CA ASN A 866 48.90 -31.32 43.25
C ASN A 866 48.68 -31.33 41.72
N VAL A 867 49.72 -31.18 40.89
CA VAL A 867 49.53 -30.98 39.43
C VAL A 867 48.83 -32.19 38.78
N LYS A 868 49.35 -33.41 38.98
CA LYS A 868 48.73 -34.64 38.42
C LYS A 868 47.34 -34.92 38.98
N PRO A 869 47.08 -34.85 40.31
CA PRO A 869 45.73 -34.95 40.86
C PRO A 869 44.75 -33.95 40.24
N SER A 870 45.11 -32.66 40.15
CA SER A 870 44.23 -31.62 39.59
C SER A 870 43.94 -31.82 38.10
N ILE A 871 44.89 -32.32 37.30
CA ILE A 871 44.66 -32.66 35.88
C ILE A 871 43.66 -33.83 35.76
N LEU A 872 43.81 -34.88 36.56
CA LEU A 872 42.89 -36.03 36.53
C LEU A 872 41.50 -35.68 37.09
N GLU A 873 41.41 -34.78 38.07
CA GLU A 873 40.15 -34.25 38.57
C GLU A 873 39.47 -33.35 37.52
N ALA A 874 40.22 -32.46 36.87
CA ALA A 874 39.72 -31.65 35.77
C ALA A 874 39.21 -32.50 34.59
N GLN A 875 39.91 -33.57 34.20
CA GLN A 875 39.45 -34.50 33.17
C GLN A 875 38.09 -35.13 33.52
N LYS A 876 37.91 -35.58 34.76
CA LYS A 876 36.62 -36.12 35.23
C LYS A 876 35.52 -35.06 35.23
N ASN A 877 35.85 -33.84 35.64
CA ASN A 877 34.90 -32.72 35.66
C ASN A 877 34.48 -32.32 34.24
N TYR A 878 35.41 -32.28 33.27
CA TYR A 878 35.07 -32.06 31.86
C TYR A 878 34.24 -33.21 31.27
N MET A 879 34.58 -34.47 31.55
CA MET A 879 33.76 -35.62 31.12
C MET A 879 32.32 -35.53 31.64
N ALA A 880 32.14 -35.35 32.97
CA ALA A 880 30.82 -35.21 33.58
C ALA A 880 30.05 -33.97 33.08
N PHE A 881 30.75 -32.87 32.76
CA PHE A 881 30.17 -31.70 32.13
C PHE A 881 29.67 -32.00 30.71
N LEU A 882 30.49 -32.66 29.87
CA LEU A 882 30.12 -32.98 28.49
C LEU A 882 28.95 -33.97 28.41
N ASP A 883 28.93 -35.00 29.25
CA ASP A 883 27.78 -35.91 29.39
C ASP A 883 26.51 -35.15 29.79
N SER A 884 26.64 -34.23 30.74
CA SER A 884 25.54 -33.35 31.16
C SER A 884 25.04 -32.49 30.00
N GLN A 885 25.91 -31.74 29.31
CA GLN A 885 25.53 -30.90 28.17
C GLN A 885 24.90 -31.69 27.03
N SER A 886 25.47 -32.85 26.67
CA SER A 886 24.95 -33.74 25.63
C SER A 886 23.55 -34.25 25.96
N SER A 887 23.31 -34.63 27.22
CA SER A 887 21.99 -35.08 27.71
C SER A 887 20.96 -33.94 27.76
N ILE A 888 21.36 -32.76 28.22
CA ILE A 888 20.52 -31.55 28.30
C ILE A 888 20.13 -31.09 26.88
N PHE A 889 21.10 -31.01 25.96
CA PHE A 889 20.88 -30.65 24.56
C PHE A 889 19.88 -31.59 23.90
N SER A 890 20.10 -32.90 24.02
CA SER A 890 19.22 -33.93 23.46
C SER A 890 17.80 -33.85 24.03
N ARG A 891 17.67 -33.63 25.34
CA ARG A 891 16.37 -33.45 26.00
C ARG A 891 15.62 -32.21 25.50
N HIS A 892 16.30 -31.07 25.42
CA HIS A 892 15.67 -29.82 24.97
C HIS A 892 15.31 -29.85 23.48
N LYS A 893 16.17 -30.44 22.63
CA LYS A 893 15.87 -30.68 21.21
C LYS A 893 14.59 -31.50 21.03
N ASN A 894 14.51 -32.65 21.69
CA ASN A 894 13.35 -33.54 21.62
C ASN A 894 12.08 -32.86 22.14
N ARG A 895 12.18 -32.08 23.23
CA ARG A 895 11.03 -31.33 23.77
C ARG A 895 10.57 -30.22 22.84
N LEU A 896 11.47 -29.51 22.17
CA LEU A 896 11.14 -28.44 21.23
C LEU A 896 10.35 -28.98 20.02
N LEU A 897 10.70 -30.16 19.51
CA LEU A 897 9.94 -30.83 18.44
C LEU A 897 8.49 -31.11 18.87
N VAL A 898 8.30 -31.70 20.06
CA VAL A 898 6.97 -31.97 20.64
C VAL A 898 6.16 -30.69 20.83
N VAL A 899 6.79 -29.59 21.30
CA VAL A 899 6.10 -28.30 21.50
C VAL A 899 5.67 -27.68 20.16
N ARG A 900 6.47 -27.83 19.10
CA ARG A 900 6.10 -27.37 17.74
C ARG A 900 4.92 -28.17 17.18
N GLU A 901 4.96 -29.49 17.28
CA GLU A 901 3.88 -30.38 16.85
C GLU A 901 2.55 -30.07 17.58
N LEU A 902 2.60 -29.89 18.91
CA LEU A 902 1.43 -29.50 19.70
C LEU A 902 0.87 -28.13 19.32
N LYS A 903 1.71 -27.15 18.93
CA LYS A 903 1.25 -25.85 18.43
C LYS A 903 0.58 -25.95 17.05
N GLU A 904 1.11 -26.80 16.17
CA GLU A 904 0.54 -27.04 14.84
C GLU A 904 -0.82 -27.76 14.94
N GLN A 905 -0.93 -28.79 15.78
CA GLN A 905 -2.21 -29.46 16.09
C GLN A 905 -3.22 -28.49 16.73
N ALA A 906 -2.79 -27.61 17.64
CA ALA A 906 -3.66 -26.61 18.25
C ALA A 906 -4.13 -25.52 17.25
N GLN A 907 -3.36 -25.22 16.20
CA GLN A 907 -3.83 -24.37 15.10
C GLN A 907 -4.87 -25.08 14.23
N GLN A 908 -4.70 -26.37 13.95
CA GLN A 908 -5.66 -27.17 13.17
C GLN A 908 -7.00 -27.34 13.90
N VAL A 909 -7.02 -27.58 15.22
CA VAL A 909 -8.27 -27.72 15.99
C VAL A 909 -9.10 -26.42 16.05
N ASN A 910 -8.49 -25.24 15.88
CA ASN A 910 -9.22 -23.97 15.77
C ASN A 910 -9.76 -23.68 14.35
N LEU A 911 -9.47 -24.53 13.36
CA LEU A 911 -9.94 -24.39 11.97
C LEU A 911 -11.18 -25.26 11.66
N ASP A 912 -11.48 -26.27 12.48
CA ASP A 912 -12.59 -27.21 12.25
C ASP A 912 -13.96 -26.76 12.85
N ASP A 913 -14.02 -25.64 13.58
CA ASP A 913 -15.22 -25.19 14.32
C ASP A 913 -15.87 -23.89 13.74
N GLU A 914 -15.55 -23.50 12.49
CA GLU A 914 -16.22 -22.40 11.78
C GLU A 914 -16.77 -22.80 10.39
N ALA A 915 -17.85 -23.59 10.38
CA ALA A 915 -18.74 -23.77 9.23
C ALA A 915 -20.18 -24.11 9.71
N PRO A 916 -21.26 -23.89 8.92
CA PRO A 916 -22.08 -22.71 9.19
C PRO A 916 -23.58 -23.00 9.32
N HIS A 917 -24.19 -22.67 10.46
CA HIS A 917 -25.64 -22.58 10.60
C HIS A 917 -26.06 -21.25 11.22
N GLY A 918 -26.81 -20.45 10.46
CA GLY A 918 -27.44 -19.25 10.98
C GLY A 918 -28.67 -19.60 11.83
N GLN A 919 -28.91 -18.81 12.88
CA GLN A 919 -30.19 -18.74 13.57
C GLN A 919 -30.63 -17.29 13.69
N GLU A 920 -31.28 -16.78 12.64
CA GLU A 920 -32.42 -15.89 12.83
C GLU A 920 -33.68 -16.76 12.85
N SER A 921 -34.20 -17.01 14.05
CA SER A 921 -35.63 -17.28 14.26
C SER A 921 -36.02 -16.87 15.69
N ASP A 922 -36.18 -15.56 15.83
CA ASP A 922 -37.42 -14.93 16.29
C ASP A 922 -38.03 -15.27 17.68
N LEU A 923 -38.39 -14.17 18.35
CA LEU A 923 -39.57 -13.95 19.21
C LEU A 923 -39.51 -14.07 20.76
N PHE A 924 -40.12 -13.03 21.36
CA PHE A 924 -40.67 -12.85 22.71
C PHE A 924 -39.78 -12.61 23.96
N SER A 925 -39.67 -11.31 24.27
CA SER A 925 -40.21 -10.64 25.48
C SER A 925 -39.93 -11.13 26.91
N GLU A 926 -39.46 -10.16 27.70
CA GLU A 926 -39.88 -9.80 29.08
C GLU A 926 -39.75 -10.78 30.26
N THR A 927 -38.71 -10.51 31.07
CA THR A 927 -38.74 -10.40 32.56
C THR A 927 -38.88 -11.64 33.45
N SER A 928 -38.21 -11.54 34.62
CA SER A 928 -38.35 -12.36 35.84
C SER A 928 -37.79 -13.80 35.79
N SER A 929 -37.34 -14.43 36.89
CA SER A 929 -36.80 -13.96 38.19
C SER A 929 -36.22 -15.16 38.99
N VAL A 930 -35.46 -14.90 40.07
CA VAL A 930 -35.06 -15.84 41.18
C VAL A 930 -34.10 -17.00 40.75
N MET A 931 -32.80 -17.06 41.08
CA MET A 931 -32.04 -16.99 42.35
C MET A 931 -32.01 -18.30 43.18
N SER A 932 -30.88 -19.03 43.15
CA SER A 932 -30.32 -19.95 44.18
C SER A 932 -29.21 -20.83 43.55
N GLY A 933 -27.98 -20.96 44.05
CA GLY A 933 -27.29 -20.25 45.14
C GLY A 933 -26.00 -20.98 45.56
N SER A 934 -24.91 -20.24 45.87
CA SER A 934 -23.68 -20.65 46.62
C SER A 934 -22.84 -21.87 46.12
N ASP A 935 -21.51 -21.90 46.12
CA ASP A 935 -20.41 -21.02 46.58
C ASP A 935 -19.07 -21.61 46.02
N MET A 936 -17.86 -21.04 46.05
CA MET A 936 -17.33 -19.69 46.31
C MET A 936 -15.81 -19.67 45.99
N SER A 937 -15.35 -18.97 44.92
CA SER A 937 -13.99 -18.35 44.92
C SER A 937 -13.69 -17.44 43.71
N GLY A 938 -13.89 -16.13 43.90
CA GLY A 938 -12.93 -15.09 43.46
C GLY A 938 -12.62 -14.88 41.97
N ARG A 939 -13.47 -14.10 41.29
CA ARG A 939 -12.99 -13.12 40.28
C ARG A 939 -13.62 -11.76 40.52
N TYR A 940 -12.92 -10.92 41.29
CA TYR A 940 -13.25 -9.50 41.39
C TYR A 940 -12.92 -8.78 40.08
N SER A 941 -13.80 -7.86 39.71
CA SER A 941 -13.69 -6.96 38.56
C SER A 941 -12.39 -6.15 38.59
N HIS A 942 -11.74 -5.98 37.44
CA HIS A 942 -10.80 -4.87 37.23
C HIS A 942 -11.40 -3.81 36.31
N SER A 943 -11.90 -2.75 36.96
CA SER A 943 -12.33 -1.51 36.33
C SER A 943 -11.14 -0.74 35.72
N ASN A 944 -11.40 0.00 34.65
CA ASN A 944 -10.47 0.92 34.02
C ASN A 944 -9.97 1.99 35.00
N SER A 945 -8.67 2.00 35.29
CA SER A 945 -8.01 3.22 35.80
C SER A 945 -6.52 3.30 35.45
N ARG A 946 -6.14 4.45 34.90
CA ARG A 946 -4.84 5.14 35.05
C ARG A 946 -3.57 4.28 34.99
N ILE A 947 -3.00 4.16 33.79
CA ILE A 947 -1.62 3.67 33.59
C ILE A 947 -0.63 4.73 34.08
N SER A 948 -0.09 4.55 35.28
CA SER A 948 1.12 5.22 35.75
C SER A 948 2.14 4.16 36.26
N ALA A 949 3.43 4.43 36.02
CA ALA A 949 4.60 3.74 36.58
C ALA A 949 4.51 2.21 36.79
N ARG A 950 4.83 1.42 35.75
CA ARG A 950 5.13 -0.02 35.92
C ARG A 950 6.38 -0.20 36.77
N SER A 951 6.24 -0.75 37.99
CA SER A 951 7.39 -0.99 38.87
C SER A 951 8.29 -2.13 38.39
N SER A 952 9.60 -2.02 38.68
CA SER A 952 10.64 -2.98 38.25
C SER A 952 10.38 -4.42 38.71
N LYS A 953 9.68 -4.62 39.83
CA LYS A 953 9.31 -5.96 40.34
C LYS A 953 8.39 -6.72 39.39
N ASN A 954 7.41 -6.06 38.75
CA ASN A 954 6.51 -6.74 37.82
C ASN A 954 7.15 -6.97 36.45
N ARG A 955 8.02 -6.07 35.98
CA ARG A 955 8.83 -6.31 34.76
C ARG A 955 9.74 -7.53 34.94
N ARG A 956 10.49 -7.60 36.06
CA ARG A 956 11.32 -8.78 36.39
C ARG A 956 10.49 -10.07 36.52
N LYS A 957 9.23 -10.00 36.99
CA LYS A 957 8.33 -11.18 37.07
C LYS A 957 7.78 -11.61 35.69
N ALA A 958 7.69 -10.70 34.73
CA ALA A 958 7.33 -11.01 33.34
C ALA A 958 8.53 -11.57 32.57
N GLU A 959 9.71 -10.94 32.66
CA GLU A 959 10.95 -11.46 32.06
C GLU A 959 11.28 -12.87 32.59
N ARG A 960 11.17 -13.13 33.90
CA ARG A 960 11.30 -14.49 34.48
C ARG A 960 10.31 -15.54 33.95
N LYS A 961 9.19 -15.13 33.35
CA LYS A 961 8.25 -16.07 32.69
C LYS A 961 8.63 -16.37 31.24
N LYS A 962 9.43 -15.51 30.61
CA LYS A 962 9.94 -15.70 29.25
C LYS A 962 10.98 -16.82 29.22
N HIS A 963 11.93 -16.81 30.15
CA HIS A 963 12.99 -17.83 30.29
C HIS A 963 12.51 -19.10 31.03
N SER A 964 11.22 -19.44 30.99
CA SER A 964 10.65 -20.51 31.80
C SER A 964 10.57 -21.83 31.04
N LEU A 965 11.54 -22.73 31.28
CA LEU A 965 11.57 -24.11 30.78
C LEU A 965 10.49 -25.03 31.42
N LYS A 966 9.36 -24.48 31.87
CA LYS A 966 8.27 -25.27 32.44
C LYS A 966 7.34 -25.76 31.33
N GLU A 967 7.13 -27.06 31.31
CA GLU A 967 6.23 -27.74 30.38
C GLU A 967 4.80 -27.16 30.44
N GLY A 968 4.25 -26.83 29.28
CA GLY A 968 2.94 -26.19 29.11
C GLY A 968 2.93 -24.68 29.32
N SER A 969 4.09 -24.01 29.35
CA SER A 969 4.13 -22.54 29.45
C SER A 969 3.94 -21.85 28.08
N PRO A 970 3.33 -20.65 28.01
CA PRO A 970 2.97 -20.04 26.72
C PRO A 970 4.14 -19.67 25.79
N LEU A 971 5.37 -19.58 26.33
CA LEU A 971 6.59 -19.20 25.62
C LEU A 971 7.67 -20.29 25.74
N GLU A 972 7.27 -21.54 26.00
CA GLU A 972 8.17 -22.67 26.23
C GLU A 972 9.15 -22.89 25.07
N ASP A 973 8.72 -22.67 23.83
CA ASP A 973 9.53 -22.78 22.61
C ASP A 973 10.66 -21.74 22.52
N LEU A 974 10.40 -20.50 22.93
CA LEU A 974 11.45 -19.47 22.99
C LEU A 974 12.47 -19.77 24.10
N ALA A 975 12.00 -20.20 25.26
CA ALA A 975 12.88 -20.61 26.37
C ALA A 975 13.78 -21.80 26.00
N LEU A 976 13.25 -22.76 25.23
CA LEU A 976 14.01 -23.91 24.74
C LEU A 976 15.04 -23.52 23.68
N LEU A 977 14.73 -22.58 22.76
CA LEU A 977 15.70 -22.07 21.79
C LEU A 977 16.87 -21.33 22.44
N GLU A 978 16.58 -20.51 23.46
CA GLU A 978 17.59 -19.80 24.25
C GLU A 978 18.51 -20.78 24.99
N ALA A 979 17.94 -21.75 25.72
CA ALA A 979 18.71 -22.78 26.42
C ALA A 979 19.56 -23.64 25.47
N LEU A 980 19.04 -24.01 24.28
CA LEU A 980 19.81 -24.71 23.26
C LEU A 980 20.98 -23.87 22.72
N SER A 981 20.80 -22.54 22.59
CA SER A 981 21.87 -21.63 22.18
C SER A 981 22.97 -21.51 23.24
N GLU A 982 22.60 -21.38 24.52
CA GLU A 982 23.55 -21.32 25.65
C GLU A 982 24.40 -22.60 25.75
N VAL A 983 23.79 -23.78 25.57
CA VAL A 983 24.49 -25.07 25.59
C VAL A 983 25.52 -25.18 24.44
N VAL A 984 25.17 -24.73 23.23
CA VAL A 984 26.11 -24.71 22.10
C VAL A 984 27.26 -23.72 22.33
N GLN A 985 26.96 -22.50 22.82
CA GLN A 985 27.97 -21.48 23.05
C GLN A 985 28.95 -21.85 24.18
N SER A 986 28.45 -22.40 25.28
CA SER A 986 29.30 -22.86 26.39
C SER A 986 30.20 -24.03 25.98
N THR A 987 29.68 -24.98 25.19
CA THR A 987 30.48 -26.11 24.67
C THR A 987 31.54 -25.64 23.66
N GLU A 988 31.24 -24.63 22.83
CA GLU A 988 32.20 -24.04 21.89
C GLU A 988 33.37 -23.31 22.59
N GLN A 989 33.09 -22.61 23.70
CA GLN A 989 34.11 -21.90 24.49
C GLN A 989 35.16 -22.84 25.11
N LEU A 990 34.81 -24.09 25.40
CA LEU A 990 35.73 -25.08 25.98
C LEU A 990 36.81 -25.59 25.01
N LYS A 991 36.76 -25.27 23.71
CA LYS A 991 37.76 -25.74 22.72
C LYS A 991 39.20 -25.43 23.12
N ASP A 992 39.44 -24.21 23.62
CA ASP A 992 40.78 -23.80 24.01
C ASP A 992 41.20 -24.50 25.32
N GLU A 993 40.33 -24.56 26.33
CA GLU A 993 40.60 -25.27 27.60
C GLU A 993 40.91 -26.76 27.37
N ILE A 994 40.10 -27.44 26.56
CA ILE A 994 40.27 -28.86 26.23
C ILE A 994 41.58 -29.09 25.45
N SER A 995 41.95 -28.19 24.53
CA SER A 995 43.26 -28.23 23.86
C SER A 995 44.43 -28.17 24.86
N HIS A 996 44.35 -27.33 25.90
CA HIS A 996 45.42 -27.24 26.91
C HIS A 996 45.50 -28.49 27.80
N ILE A 997 44.38 -28.98 28.33
CA ILE A 997 44.41 -30.19 29.19
C ILE A 997 44.80 -31.46 28.43
N LEU A 998 44.43 -31.60 27.14
CA LEU A 998 44.84 -32.75 26.31
C LEU A 998 46.37 -32.86 26.17
N LYS A 999 47.07 -31.73 25.97
CA LYS A 999 48.55 -31.70 25.96
C LYS A 999 49.13 -32.18 27.29
N MET A 1000 48.53 -31.78 28.41
CA MET A 1000 49.03 -32.10 29.75
C MET A 1000 48.76 -33.56 30.13
N LEU A 1001 47.60 -34.10 29.73
CA LEU A 1001 47.29 -35.53 29.86
C LEU A 1001 48.33 -36.37 29.09
N PHE A 1002 48.60 -36.03 27.83
CA PHE A 1002 49.66 -36.67 27.04
C PHE A 1002 51.06 -36.51 27.66
N LEU A 1003 51.42 -35.30 28.11
CA LEU A 1003 52.73 -35.02 28.73
C LEU A 1003 53.02 -35.87 29.97
N PHE A 1004 51.98 -36.21 30.75
CA PHE A 1004 52.10 -37.05 31.94
C PHE A 1004 51.79 -38.55 31.71
N GLY A 1005 51.57 -38.98 30.46
CA GLY A 1005 51.30 -40.38 30.10
C GLY A 1005 49.88 -40.87 30.41
N PHE A 1006 48.92 -39.95 30.54
CA PHE A 1006 47.50 -40.23 30.72
C PHE A 1006 46.77 -40.36 29.37
N ASP A 1007 47.33 -41.19 28.47
CA ASP A 1007 46.89 -41.31 27.08
C ASP A 1007 45.46 -41.85 26.93
N GLU A 1008 45.03 -42.70 27.86
CA GLU A 1008 43.67 -43.27 27.87
C GLU A 1008 42.64 -42.19 28.20
N GLN A 1009 42.88 -41.40 29.25
CA GLN A 1009 42.05 -40.28 29.68
C GLN A 1009 42.03 -39.16 28.64
N GLY A 1010 43.15 -38.94 27.95
CA GLY A 1010 43.26 -38.01 26.82
C GLY A 1010 42.42 -38.45 25.61
N ARG A 1011 42.52 -39.72 25.20
CA ARG A 1011 41.69 -40.29 24.12
C ARG A 1011 40.20 -40.24 24.45
N GLU A 1012 39.83 -40.59 25.67
CA GLU A 1012 38.45 -40.56 26.17
C GLU A 1012 37.87 -39.13 26.06
N LEU A 1013 38.57 -38.13 26.61
CA LEU A 1013 38.12 -36.73 26.59
C LEU A 1013 38.05 -36.18 25.15
N GLN A 1014 39.07 -36.43 24.32
CA GLN A 1014 39.10 -35.98 22.92
C GLN A 1014 37.92 -36.53 22.12
N LYS A 1015 37.61 -37.83 22.29
CA LYS A 1015 36.50 -38.47 21.59
C LYS A 1015 35.14 -37.96 22.07
N THR A 1016 34.91 -37.91 23.39
CA THR A 1016 33.63 -37.45 23.95
C THR A 1016 33.32 -36.00 23.57
N PHE A 1017 34.33 -35.13 23.53
CA PHE A 1017 34.15 -33.75 23.09
C PHE A 1017 33.86 -33.64 21.58
N GLU A 1018 34.53 -34.44 20.75
CA GLU A 1018 34.23 -34.52 19.31
C GLU A 1018 32.80 -34.98 19.06
N ASP A 1019 32.38 -36.11 19.65
CA ASP A 1019 31.04 -36.67 19.48
C ASP A 1019 29.95 -35.66 19.89
N THR A 1020 30.20 -34.90 20.97
CA THR A 1020 29.30 -33.85 21.47
C THR A 1020 29.21 -32.67 20.50
N LEU A 1021 30.34 -32.16 19.97
CA LEU A 1021 30.33 -31.08 18.97
C LEU A 1021 29.65 -31.50 17.67
N GLN A 1022 29.89 -32.73 17.18
CA GLN A 1022 29.25 -33.25 15.98
C GLN A 1022 27.72 -33.39 16.15
N LEU A 1023 27.25 -33.81 17.33
CA LEU A 1023 25.82 -33.91 17.66
C LEU A 1023 25.12 -32.55 17.59
N MET A 1024 25.74 -31.52 18.18
CA MET A 1024 25.21 -30.15 18.16
C MET A 1024 25.19 -29.59 16.74
N GLU A 1025 26.29 -29.72 15.99
CA GLU A 1025 26.42 -29.20 14.64
C GLU A 1025 25.38 -29.78 13.67
N ARG A 1026 25.15 -31.10 13.71
CA ARG A 1026 24.11 -31.75 12.89
C ARG A 1026 22.70 -31.26 13.22
N SER A 1027 22.47 -30.84 14.47
CA SER A 1027 21.15 -30.46 14.98
C SER A 1027 20.76 -28.99 14.72
N ILE A 1028 21.73 -28.11 14.48
CA ILE A 1028 21.47 -26.67 14.21
C ILE A 1028 20.43 -26.44 13.09
N PRO A 1029 20.54 -27.01 11.88
CA PRO A 1029 19.56 -26.76 10.81
C PRO A 1029 18.16 -27.33 11.09
N GLU A 1030 18.03 -28.31 11.98
CA GLU A 1030 16.73 -28.87 12.40
C GLU A 1030 16.05 -27.98 13.46
N ILE A 1031 16.84 -27.33 14.32
CA ILE A 1031 16.35 -26.47 15.41
C ILE A 1031 16.00 -25.07 14.87
N TRP A 1032 16.90 -24.43 14.12
CA TRP A 1032 16.74 -23.07 13.57
C TRP A 1032 16.26 -23.07 12.11
N THR A 1033 15.07 -23.63 11.88
CA THR A 1033 14.37 -23.54 10.59
C THR A 1033 13.84 -22.14 10.35
N LEU A 1034 14.21 -21.52 9.22
CA LEU A 1034 13.73 -20.20 8.77
C LEU A 1034 12.24 -20.24 8.34
N THR A 1035 11.34 -20.36 9.31
CA THR A 1035 9.90 -20.19 9.08
C THR A 1035 9.56 -18.69 9.18
N PRO A 1036 8.95 -18.06 8.17
CA PRO A 1036 8.62 -16.63 8.20
C PRO A 1036 7.39 -16.34 9.07
N GLN A 1037 7.48 -16.64 10.38
CA GLN A 1037 6.48 -16.25 11.38
C GLN A 1037 6.77 -14.86 11.94
N GLN A 1038 6.77 -13.84 11.07
CA GLN A 1038 6.45 -12.48 11.50
C GLN A 1038 4.93 -12.29 11.48
N SER A 1039 4.24 -12.90 12.43
CA SER A 1039 2.87 -12.54 12.77
C SER A 1039 2.89 -11.17 13.47
N SER A 1040 3.06 -10.10 12.70
CA SER A 1040 2.78 -8.75 13.17
C SER A 1040 1.28 -8.67 13.48
N ALA A 1041 0.96 -8.61 14.77
CA ALA A 1041 -0.42 -8.45 15.20
C ALA A 1041 -0.94 -7.09 14.71
N THR A 1042 -1.68 -7.10 13.60
CA THR A 1042 -2.32 -5.92 13.05
C THR A 1042 -3.28 -5.34 14.09
N PRO A 1043 -3.20 -4.03 14.38
CA PRO A 1043 -4.16 -3.42 15.30
C PRO A 1043 -5.55 -3.53 14.68
N VAL A 1044 -6.51 -4.11 15.42
CA VAL A 1044 -7.90 -4.22 14.99
C VAL A 1044 -8.51 -2.81 14.94
N LEU A 1045 -8.43 -2.20 13.75
CA LEU A 1045 -8.97 -0.89 13.39
C LEU A 1045 -9.96 -1.06 12.22
N GLY A 1046 -10.97 -1.91 12.45
CA GLY A 1046 -12.09 -2.08 11.52
C GLY A 1046 -13.25 -1.12 11.85
N PRO A 1047 -14.16 -0.86 10.92
CA PRO A 1047 -15.32 0.02 11.16
C PRO A 1047 -16.31 -0.53 12.22
N ASN A 1048 -16.19 -1.80 12.59
CA ASN A 1048 -17.00 -2.44 13.65
C ASN A 1048 -16.33 -2.40 15.04
N SER A 1049 -15.13 -1.81 15.16
CA SER A 1049 -14.34 -1.80 16.39
C SER A 1049 -14.82 -0.73 17.37
N THR A 1050 -15.28 -1.13 18.55
CA THR A 1050 -15.66 -0.16 19.60
C THR A 1050 -14.43 0.51 20.21
N ALA A 1051 -14.59 1.72 20.75
CA ALA A 1051 -13.51 2.48 21.37
C ALA A 1051 -12.72 1.69 22.44
N ASN A 1052 -13.39 0.78 23.17
CA ASN A 1052 -12.75 -0.10 24.14
C ASN A 1052 -11.82 -1.14 23.49
N SER A 1053 -12.20 -1.72 22.34
CA SER A 1053 -11.36 -2.69 21.60
C SER A 1053 -10.10 -2.03 21.01
N ILE A 1054 -10.23 -0.80 20.51
CA ILE A 1054 -9.12 0.02 20.02
C ILE A 1054 -8.19 0.43 21.18
N MET A 1055 -8.76 0.81 22.33
CA MET A 1055 -7.95 1.18 23.48
C MET A 1055 -7.22 -0.02 24.10
N ALA A 1056 -7.77 -1.24 23.98
CA ALA A 1056 -7.11 -2.48 24.39
C ALA A 1056 -5.93 -2.85 23.47
N SER A 1057 -6.08 -2.75 22.15
CA SER A 1057 -4.99 -3.03 21.20
C SER A 1057 -3.84 -2.02 21.34
N TYR A 1058 -4.13 -0.74 21.54
CA TYR A 1058 -3.12 0.29 21.85
C TYR A 1058 -2.41 0.08 23.21
N GLN A 1059 -3.10 -0.49 24.20
CA GLN A 1059 -2.46 -0.86 25.48
C GLN A 1059 -1.55 -2.09 25.36
N GLN A 1060 -1.87 -3.03 24.45
CA GLN A 1060 -0.98 -4.14 24.12
C GLN A 1060 0.24 -3.69 23.30
N GLN A 1061 0.09 -2.79 22.31
CA GLN A 1061 1.22 -2.24 21.54
C GLN A 1061 2.20 -1.39 22.38
N LYS A 1062 1.77 -0.78 23.49
CA LYS A 1062 2.68 -0.14 24.47
C LYS A 1062 3.51 -1.14 25.30
N THR A 1063 3.34 -2.44 25.08
CA THR A 1063 4.34 -3.46 25.37
C THR A 1063 5.07 -3.78 24.07
N SER A 1064 6.02 -2.93 23.69
CA SER A 1064 7.02 -3.34 22.72
C SER A 1064 7.76 -4.56 23.29
N VAL A 1065 7.67 -5.68 22.56
CA VAL A 1065 8.60 -6.79 22.77
C VAL A 1065 10.00 -6.23 22.49
N PRO A 1066 10.99 -6.40 23.38
CA PRO A 1066 12.31 -5.82 23.17
C PRO A 1066 12.97 -6.36 21.90
N VAL A 1067 13.77 -5.53 21.23
CA VAL A 1067 14.52 -5.88 20.01
C VAL A 1067 15.38 -7.15 20.16
N LEU A 1068 15.74 -7.51 21.39
CA LEU A 1068 16.42 -8.75 21.81
C LEU A 1068 15.74 -10.07 21.37
N ASP A 1069 14.45 -10.06 20.99
CA ASP A 1069 13.76 -11.29 20.57
C ASP A 1069 14.07 -11.75 19.13
N ALA A 1070 14.70 -10.91 18.30
CA ALA A 1070 15.11 -11.31 16.96
C ALA A 1070 16.36 -12.22 16.96
N ASP A 1071 17.27 -12.02 17.92
CA ASP A 1071 18.55 -12.72 17.98
C ASP A 1071 18.40 -14.22 18.29
N LEU A 1072 17.35 -14.62 19.01
CA LEU A 1072 17.08 -16.03 19.36
C LEU A 1072 16.79 -16.94 18.14
N PHE A 1073 16.36 -16.34 17.03
CA PHE A 1073 16.13 -17.04 15.77
C PHE A 1073 17.37 -17.12 14.88
N ILE A 1074 18.49 -16.49 15.28
CA ILE A 1074 19.78 -16.59 14.59
C ILE A 1074 20.53 -17.81 15.15
N PRO A 1075 20.95 -18.78 14.32
CA PRO A 1075 21.65 -19.97 14.81
C PRO A 1075 23.04 -19.62 15.38
N PRO A 1076 23.45 -20.25 16.50
CA PRO A 1076 24.79 -20.08 17.06
C PRO A 1076 25.88 -20.56 16.09
N LYS A 1077 27.01 -19.85 16.05
CA LYS A 1077 28.12 -20.15 15.12
C LYS A 1077 29.16 -21.06 15.77
N ILE A 1078 29.27 -22.30 15.28
CA ILE A 1078 30.37 -23.22 15.61
C ILE A 1078 31.55 -22.94 14.67
N ASN A 1079 32.73 -22.61 15.22
CA ASN A 1079 33.92 -22.32 14.42
C ASN A 1079 34.68 -23.60 14.08
N ARG A 1080 34.63 -24.01 12.81
CA ARG A 1080 35.36 -25.18 12.28
C ARG A 1080 36.87 -24.96 12.12
N ARG A 1081 37.39 -23.73 12.25
CA ARG A 1081 38.79 -23.40 11.95
C ARG A 1081 39.73 -23.52 13.16
N THR A 1082 39.21 -23.51 14.38
CA THR A 1082 40.00 -23.67 15.61
C THR A 1082 40.42 -25.13 15.80
N GLN A 1083 41.71 -25.41 15.64
CA GLN A 1083 42.30 -26.74 15.87
C GLN A 1083 42.50 -26.96 17.37
N TRP A 1084 41.66 -27.80 17.97
CA TRP A 1084 41.75 -28.19 19.39
C TRP A 1084 42.18 -29.65 19.60
N LYS A 1085 42.04 -30.51 18.56
CA LYS A 1085 42.45 -31.91 18.62
C LYS A 1085 43.97 -32.07 18.66
N LEU A 1086 44.44 -33.06 19.40
CA LEU A 1086 45.82 -33.50 19.41
C LEU A 1086 45.95 -34.80 18.61
N SER A 1087 46.64 -34.73 17.46
CA SER A 1087 46.87 -35.89 16.57
C SER A 1087 47.75 -36.99 17.18
N LEU A 1088 48.38 -36.73 18.33
CA LEU A 1088 49.11 -37.71 19.14
C LEU A 1088 48.17 -38.65 19.93
N LEU A 1089 46.87 -38.34 19.96
CA LEU A 1089 45.80 -39.09 20.64
C LEU A 1089 44.73 -39.59 19.65
N GLU A 1090 45.02 -39.64 18.35
CA GLU A 1090 44.13 -40.25 17.32
C GLU A 1090 44.38 -41.77 17.16
#